data_AF-A0A960UDM4-F1
#
_entry.id   AF-A0A960UDM4-F1
#
_cell.length_a   1.000
_cell.length_b   1.000
_cell.length_c   1.000
_cell.angle_alpha   90.00
_cell.angle_beta   90.00
_cell.angle_gamma   90.00
#
_symmetry.space_group_name_H-M   'P 1'
#
loop_
_entity.id
_entity.type
_entity.pdbx_description
1 polymer ?
#
loop_
_entity_poly.entity_id
_entity_poly.type
_entity_poly.pdbx_seq_one_letter_code
_entity_poly.pdbx_strand_id
1 'polypeptide(L)'
;MKSIATGVRTRHAALTLALALLALILSAAFTAPVWAQVDSDGDLLDDSVEIANGTDPNDPDSDDDEVLDGLETAWNADTDGDGLINALDRDSDGDGLLDGEEIALGTSMVLVDSDSDGLDDYAEVVVYHTNPALYDTDAEGLSDFEEVTFATDGLITDPWRADTDGDGLTDYQERPLAFGGHGTNATLRDTDSDGLSDYEEVFQGEDGYTTDPRSADTDTDGLSDGAEMGYGTSPVNADTDGDGLNDRIEILTYGTNPLQSDTDGDGISDTGEIQVYGTDPLLFDTDGDGLGDNEEVTNGWDGYQTDPLDPDTDNDVLTDGREAELGTNPLQRDSDGDGIWDGDEVAYGTNPNLADTDGDGINDYNEQVAGTLPLNPDTDGDGLMDGAEPNWNGDTDGDGAINALDPDSDNDGLIDGAEGPLGGDPLLADTDEDTLGDALEAVLGTFLNDDDTDDDGVTDDAEVDGGTSPLARDSDGDGLGDGLELGLTAPQGDDTAAGHFTADADPTTTTDPLLVDSDGDGLADGFEDANHNGRRDGDDPTDASSDWGSGGETDPLAIDTDGDGLSDGLELSQGDDPLLPFTSQDLDWTADSVSLELDLGTVLSDSLLLVNTDATNNPDDSDGPGRGDVEAIEIEASDLYSETGRRLPAEWLRFQPERIFVLPAGGDSLVTLTVLLPDNASSGTYSGTVTASAAGGAPFATFTLVVTVVGGGALEVLPNPVYADRKPYAEFSFRSSMGLELSIDIYTMALEKVRTLRGPGIYTDEEMHSLTWDLANESGRRVASGVYVAVARMATPEGTTLLRKKIMVVH
;
A
#
# COMPACT_ATOMS: atom_id res chain seq x y z
N MET A 1 19.73 -72.00 -7.29
CA MET A 1 20.94 -72.16 -8.14
C MET A 1 20.80 -73.40 -9.03
N LYS A 2 21.38 -73.40 -10.24
CA LYS A 2 21.72 -74.57 -11.08
C LYS A 2 20.72 -75.76 -11.19
N SER A 3 19.96 -75.71 -12.28
CA SER A 3 19.51 -76.86 -13.10
C SER A 3 20.40 -78.13 -13.03
N ILE A 4 19.77 -79.29 -12.82
CA ILE A 4 20.12 -80.53 -13.53
C ILE A 4 18.82 -81.22 -13.97
N ALA A 5 18.50 -81.14 -15.26
CA ALA A 5 17.58 -82.06 -15.92
C ALA A 5 18.40 -83.10 -16.70
N THR A 6 18.26 -84.38 -16.35
CA THR A 6 18.74 -85.50 -17.18
C THR A 6 17.84 -86.72 -17.04
N GLY A 7 16.78 -86.77 -17.86
CA GLY A 7 16.09 -88.02 -18.15
C GLY A 7 16.86 -88.82 -19.21
N VAL A 8 17.39 -89.99 -18.83
CA VAL A 8 17.87 -91.01 -19.79
C VAL A 8 17.39 -92.38 -19.34
N ARG A 9 16.54 -93.01 -20.16
CA ARG A 9 16.18 -94.43 -20.05
C ARG A 9 17.42 -95.31 -20.18
N THR A 10 17.69 -96.17 -19.20
CA THR A 10 18.19 -97.55 -19.41
C THR A 10 18.21 -98.31 -18.07
N ARG A 11 17.24 -99.21 -17.84
CA ARG A 11 17.41 -100.38 -16.94
C ARG A 11 17.14 -101.67 -17.73
N HIS A 12 18.14 -102.07 -18.50
CA HIS A 12 18.26 -103.42 -19.05
C HIS A 12 19.62 -103.98 -18.59
N ALA A 13 19.65 -104.69 -17.46
CA ALA A 13 20.70 -105.63 -17.06
C ALA A 13 20.43 -106.20 -15.65
N ALA A 14 19.48 -107.13 -15.50
CA ALA A 14 19.32 -107.91 -14.26
C ALA A 14 18.56 -109.24 -14.45
N LEU A 15 18.74 -109.96 -15.57
CA LEU A 15 18.26 -111.35 -15.66
C LEU A 15 19.12 -112.20 -16.61
N THR A 16 20.37 -112.44 -16.20
CA THR A 16 21.22 -113.49 -16.78
C THR A 16 22.04 -114.18 -15.68
N LEU A 17 21.37 -114.99 -14.84
CA LEU A 17 22.09 -115.97 -14.00
C LEU A 17 21.33 -117.29 -13.75
N ALA A 18 20.32 -117.61 -14.54
CA ALA A 18 19.71 -118.95 -14.56
C ALA A 18 20.47 -119.91 -15.49
N LEU A 19 21.79 -120.12 -15.26
CA LEU A 19 22.58 -121.29 -15.75
C LEU A 19 24.06 -121.28 -15.27
N ALA A 20 24.38 -121.24 -13.97
CA ALA A 20 25.79 -121.39 -13.52
C ALA A 20 26.05 -121.75 -12.03
N LEU A 21 25.24 -122.57 -11.34
CA LEU A 21 25.64 -123.03 -9.99
C LEU A 21 25.21 -124.45 -9.55
N LEU A 22 25.10 -125.41 -10.47
CA LEU A 22 24.93 -126.84 -10.12
C LEU A 22 26.05 -127.71 -10.71
N ALA A 23 27.30 -127.47 -10.30
CA ALA A 23 28.44 -128.27 -10.74
C ALA A 23 29.66 -128.28 -9.79
N LEU A 24 29.50 -128.06 -8.48
CA LEU A 24 30.65 -128.16 -7.55
C LEU A 24 30.29 -128.47 -6.09
N ILE A 25 29.88 -129.72 -5.82
CA ILE A 25 30.37 -130.57 -4.72
C ILE A 25 29.99 -132.01 -5.11
N LEU A 26 30.94 -132.77 -5.67
CA LEU A 26 30.87 -134.22 -5.70
C LEU A 26 31.99 -134.76 -4.81
N SER A 27 31.62 -135.63 -3.88
CA SER A 27 32.41 -136.04 -2.73
C SER A 27 33.64 -136.90 -3.07
N ALA A 28 34.68 -136.80 -2.24
CA ALA A 28 35.66 -137.87 -2.12
C ALA A 28 35.02 -139.10 -1.43
N ALA A 29 35.18 -140.27 -2.02
CA ALA A 29 34.41 -141.46 -1.69
C ALA A 29 34.64 -142.03 -0.27
N PHE A 30 33.55 -142.50 0.35
CA PHE A 30 33.55 -143.64 1.27
C PHE A 30 32.33 -144.53 0.97
N THR A 31 32.46 -145.85 1.17
CA THR A 31 31.62 -146.84 0.48
C THR A 31 30.50 -147.44 1.33
N ALA A 32 29.26 -147.36 0.84
CA ALA A 32 28.17 -148.30 1.13
C ALA A 32 27.15 -148.30 -0.04
N PRO A 33 26.53 -149.43 -0.42
CA PRO A 33 25.52 -149.46 -1.47
C PRO A 33 24.10 -149.44 -0.89
N VAL A 34 23.36 -148.37 -1.14
CA VAL A 34 21.88 -148.30 -1.02
C VAL A 34 21.34 -147.71 -2.34
N TRP A 35 20.04 -147.85 -2.57
CA TRP A 35 19.42 -147.79 -3.89
C TRP A 35 19.50 -146.40 -4.53
N ALA A 36 19.36 -146.36 -5.86
CA ALA A 36 19.09 -145.09 -6.52
C ALA A 36 17.77 -144.57 -5.97
N GLN A 37 17.81 -143.38 -5.38
CA GLN A 37 16.64 -142.55 -5.21
C GLN A 37 16.03 -142.33 -6.60
N VAL A 38 14.74 -142.62 -6.70
CA VAL A 38 13.92 -142.40 -7.90
C VAL A 38 12.96 -141.30 -7.49
N ASP A 39 12.89 -140.33 -8.37
CA ASP A 39 12.07 -139.12 -8.40
C ASP A 39 11.45 -139.25 -9.80
N SER A 40 10.13 -139.47 -9.85
CA SER A 40 9.46 -140.07 -11.01
C SER A 40 8.79 -139.03 -11.92
N ASP A 41 8.39 -137.89 -11.36
CA ASP A 41 7.71 -136.76 -12.00
C ASP A 41 8.58 -135.48 -12.02
N GLY A 42 9.49 -135.30 -11.05
CA GLY A 42 10.54 -134.27 -11.07
C GLY A 42 10.36 -133.13 -10.06
N ASP A 43 9.58 -133.33 -9.01
CA ASP A 43 9.19 -132.34 -7.99
C ASP A 43 10.30 -132.02 -6.96
N LEU A 44 11.30 -132.92 -6.84
CA LEU A 44 12.44 -132.97 -5.88
C LEU A 44 12.22 -133.82 -4.60
N LEU A 45 11.11 -134.54 -4.46
CA LEU A 45 10.96 -135.65 -3.51
C LEU A 45 11.41 -136.99 -4.15
N ASP A 46 11.44 -138.06 -3.36
CA ASP A 46 11.66 -139.42 -3.89
C ASP A 46 10.37 -140.24 -3.78
N ASP A 47 10.16 -141.20 -4.70
CA ASP A 47 9.02 -142.15 -4.70
C ASP A 47 8.75 -142.76 -3.30
N SER A 48 9.83 -142.96 -2.53
CA SER A 48 9.80 -143.63 -1.22
C SER A 48 9.51 -142.71 -0.03
N VAL A 49 9.67 -141.40 -0.23
CA VAL A 49 9.34 -140.33 0.71
C VAL A 49 7.87 -139.95 0.54
N GLU A 50 7.42 -139.81 -0.70
CA GLU A 50 6.05 -139.47 -1.06
C GLU A 50 5.04 -140.52 -0.56
N ILE A 51 5.23 -141.79 -0.93
CA ILE A 51 4.44 -142.94 -0.42
C ILE A 51 4.40 -143.02 1.12
N ALA A 52 5.42 -142.49 1.80
CA ALA A 52 5.51 -142.53 3.25
C ALA A 52 4.75 -141.40 3.96
N ASN A 53 4.49 -140.27 3.27
CA ASN A 53 3.82 -139.09 3.84
C ASN A 53 2.41 -138.88 3.25
N GLY A 54 2.17 -139.22 1.98
CA GLY A 54 0.82 -139.35 1.41
C GLY A 54 0.66 -138.91 -0.04
N THR A 55 1.63 -138.20 -0.60
CA THR A 55 1.69 -137.68 -1.97
C THR A 55 1.81 -138.77 -3.05
N ASP A 56 1.51 -138.47 -4.32
CA ASP A 56 1.55 -139.45 -5.43
C ASP A 56 2.86 -139.35 -6.25
N PRO A 57 3.72 -140.38 -6.26
CA PRO A 57 4.97 -140.47 -7.08
C PRO A 57 4.84 -140.43 -8.60
N ASN A 58 3.78 -139.83 -9.13
CA ASN A 58 3.57 -139.62 -10.55
C ASN A 58 2.86 -138.28 -10.84
N ASP A 59 2.54 -137.47 -9.83
CA ASP A 59 1.93 -136.15 -9.92
C ASP A 59 2.79 -135.18 -9.09
N PRO A 60 3.53 -134.25 -9.71
CA PRO A 60 4.52 -133.42 -9.02
C PRO A 60 3.90 -132.25 -8.23
N ASP A 61 2.57 -132.22 -8.13
CA ASP A 61 1.67 -131.22 -7.54
C ASP A 61 0.45 -132.05 -7.08
N SER A 62 0.49 -132.55 -5.84
CA SER A 62 -0.42 -133.61 -5.37
C SER A 62 -1.84 -133.12 -5.04
N ASP A 63 -2.06 -131.81 -4.93
CA ASP A 63 -3.35 -131.22 -4.57
C ASP A 63 -3.92 -130.21 -5.59
N ASP A 64 -3.24 -130.00 -6.73
CA ASP A 64 -3.59 -129.14 -7.89
C ASP A 64 -3.61 -127.62 -7.54
N ASP A 65 -2.66 -127.11 -6.77
CA ASP A 65 -2.60 -125.69 -6.34
C ASP A 65 -1.62 -124.78 -7.13
N GLU A 66 -0.81 -125.37 -8.03
CA GLU A 66 0.26 -124.76 -8.84
C GLU A 66 1.66 -124.66 -8.16
N VAL A 67 1.82 -125.15 -6.93
CA VAL A 67 3.12 -125.42 -6.27
C VAL A 67 3.53 -126.89 -6.52
N LEU A 68 4.80 -127.24 -6.26
CA LEU A 68 5.26 -128.63 -6.34
C LEU A 68 5.59 -129.13 -4.93
N ASP A 69 5.18 -130.35 -4.58
CA ASP A 69 5.34 -130.98 -3.26
C ASP A 69 6.76 -130.79 -2.69
N GLY A 70 7.80 -131.06 -3.50
CA GLY A 70 9.21 -130.92 -3.12
C GLY A 70 9.77 -129.49 -3.06
N LEU A 71 9.00 -128.48 -3.46
CA LEU A 71 9.36 -127.05 -3.40
C LEU A 71 8.69 -126.28 -2.26
N GLU A 72 7.69 -126.86 -1.60
CA GLU A 72 6.98 -126.22 -0.50
C GLU A 72 7.82 -125.98 0.76
N THR A 73 7.41 -124.95 1.50
CA THR A 73 7.96 -124.60 2.80
C THR A 73 7.44 -125.59 3.84
N ALA A 74 8.32 -126.51 4.25
CA ALA A 74 7.99 -127.54 5.23
C ALA A 74 6.85 -128.49 4.81
N TRP A 75 6.78 -128.84 3.51
CA TRP A 75 5.92 -129.83 2.82
C TRP A 75 5.39 -131.05 3.62
N ASN A 76 6.07 -131.47 4.69
CA ASN A 76 5.70 -132.61 5.56
C ASN A 76 5.14 -132.21 6.94
N ALA A 77 4.91 -130.92 7.17
CA ALA A 77 4.22 -130.35 8.32
C ALA A 77 2.70 -130.31 8.08
N ASP A 78 1.95 -129.97 9.12
CA ASP A 78 0.50 -129.79 9.19
C ASP A 78 0.38 -128.43 9.89
N THR A 79 0.28 -127.36 9.09
CA THR A 79 0.61 -126.00 9.54
C THR A 79 -0.58 -125.30 10.20
N ASP A 80 -1.76 -125.34 9.58
CA ASP A 80 -3.02 -124.84 10.17
C ASP A 80 -3.61 -125.78 11.25
N GLY A 81 -3.37 -127.09 11.13
CA GLY A 81 -3.89 -128.13 12.01
C GLY A 81 -5.18 -128.83 11.53
N ASP A 82 -5.55 -128.70 10.26
CA ASP A 82 -6.65 -129.41 9.58
C ASP A 82 -6.48 -130.95 9.67
N GLY A 83 -5.23 -131.41 9.53
CA GLY A 83 -4.84 -132.83 9.54
C GLY A 83 -4.41 -133.40 8.18
N LEU A 84 -4.35 -132.59 7.14
CA LEU A 84 -3.51 -132.80 5.96
C LEU A 84 -2.04 -132.46 6.28
N ILE A 85 -1.14 -132.65 5.32
CA ILE A 85 0.18 -132.04 5.35
C ILE A 85 0.23 -131.00 4.24
N ASN A 86 1.10 -129.99 4.36
CA ASN A 86 1.25 -128.93 3.36
C ASN A 86 1.21 -129.47 1.91
N ALA A 87 1.96 -130.53 1.57
CA ALA A 87 1.98 -131.09 0.20
C ALA A 87 0.74 -131.92 -0.19
N LEU A 88 -0.36 -131.77 0.54
CA LEU A 88 -1.67 -132.33 0.28
C LEU A 88 -2.77 -131.32 0.63
N ASP A 89 -2.41 -130.09 1.00
CA ASP A 89 -3.30 -129.04 1.43
C ASP A 89 -3.03 -127.75 0.66
N ARG A 90 -4.06 -127.29 -0.05
CA ARG A 90 -3.95 -126.24 -1.06
C ARG A 90 -3.91 -124.82 -0.48
N ASP A 91 -3.97 -124.71 0.84
CA ASP A 91 -4.17 -123.51 1.66
C ASP A 91 -3.49 -123.82 3.01
N SER A 92 -2.16 -123.93 2.95
CA SER A 92 -1.32 -124.55 3.98
C SER A 92 -1.43 -123.93 5.38
N ASP A 93 -1.83 -122.65 5.49
CA ASP A 93 -2.04 -121.99 6.78
C ASP A 93 -3.49 -121.60 7.11
N GLY A 94 -4.42 -121.82 6.17
CA GLY A 94 -5.86 -121.76 6.38
C GLY A 94 -6.45 -120.35 6.40
N ASP A 95 -5.79 -119.37 5.79
CA ASP A 95 -6.29 -118.00 5.67
C ASP A 95 -7.37 -117.84 4.57
N GLY A 96 -7.33 -118.70 3.54
CA GLY A 96 -8.26 -118.73 2.41
C GLY A 96 -7.69 -118.32 1.04
N LEU A 97 -6.40 -118.00 0.96
CA LEU A 97 -5.62 -118.02 -0.28
C LEU A 97 -5.15 -119.45 -0.59
N LEU A 98 -4.55 -119.65 -1.77
CA LEU A 98 -3.86 -120.91 -2.09
C LEU A 98 -2.36 -120.68 -2.11
N ASP A 99 -1.53 -121.67 -1.74
CA ASP A 99 -0.06 -121.51 -1.69
C ASP A 99 0.50 -121.01 -3.06
N GLY A 100 -0.07 -121.48 -4.16
CA GLY A 100 0.24 -120.98 -5.52
C GLY A 100 -0.17 -119.53 -5.81
N GLU A 101 -1.27 -119.05 -5.21
CA GLU A 101 -1.69 -117.64 -5.27
C GLU A 101 -0.78 -116.76 -4.40
N GLU A 102 -0.40 -117.25 -3.22
CA GLU A 102 0.53 -116.57 -2.31
C GLU A 102 1.94 -116.39 -2.91
N ILE A 103 2.51 -117.45 -3.49
CA ILE A 103 3.79 -117.36 -4.21
C ILE A 103 3.72 -116.34 -5.37
N ALA A 104 2.54 -116.13 -5.96
CA ALA A 104 2.33 -115.13 -7.00
C ALA A 104 2.22 -113.69 -6.47
N LEU A 105 1.72 -113.52 -5.23
CA LEU A 105 1.65 -112.25 -4.49
C LEU A 105 3.01 -111.89 -3.85
N GLY A 106 3.80 -112.90 -3.48
CA GLY A 106 5.06 -112.76 -2.76
C GLY A 106 4.94 -112.96 -1.25
N THR A 107 3.82 -113.51 -0.80
CA THR A 107 3.49 -113.87 0.59
C THR A 107 4.04 -115.25 0.96
N SER A 108 3.65 -115.78 2.12
CA SER A 108 4.27 -116.93 2.77
C SER A 108 3.22 -117.95 3.23
N MET A 109 3.11 -119.05 2.49
CA MET A 109 2.15 -120.16 2.68
C MET A 109 2.25 -121.00 3.97
N VAL A 110 2.78 -120.41 5.03
CA VAL A 110 2.87 -120.97 6.38
C VAL A 110 2.69 -119.87 7.45
N LEU A 111 2.21 -118.69 7.05
CA LEU A 111 2.05 -117.47 7.82
C LEU A 111 0.85 -116.65 7.27
N VAL A 112 -0.34 -116.92 7.82
CA VAL A 112 -1.62 -116.17 7.69
C VAL A 112 -1.51 -114.63 7.62
N ASP A 113 -0.42 -114.06 8.15
CA ASP A 113 -0.10 -112.63 8.17
C ASP A 113 1.40 -112.52 7.83
N SER A 114 1.70 -112.27 6.55
CA SER A 114 3.03 -112.44 5.95
C SER A 114 4.04 -111.36 6.34
N ASP A 115 3.58 -110.13 6.57
CA ASP A 115 4.44 -109.00 6.96
C ASP A 115 4.31 -108.58 8.44
N SER A 116 3.36 -109.19 9.17
CA SER A 116 3.10 -109.02 10.61
C SER A 116 2.53 -107.65 11.00
N ASP A 117 1.71 -107.09 10.12
CA ASP A 117 0.89 -105.88 10.26
C ASP A 117 -0.31 -106.09 11.20
N GLY A 118 -1.01 -107.22 11.08
CA GLY A 118 -2.20 -107.56 11.86
C GLY A 118 -3.48 -107.80 11.03
N LEU A 119 -3.46 -107.56 9.73
CA LEU A 119 -4.37 -108.15 8.75
C LEU A 119 -3.91 -109.57 8.38
N ASP A 120 -4.82 -110.36 7.81
CA ASP A 120 -4.47 -111.63 7.16
C ASP A 120 -4.37 -111.43 5.64
N ASP A 121 -3.49 -112.18 4.98
CA ASP A 121 -3.13 -111.96 3.57
C ASP A 121 -4.38 -112.02 2.66
N TYR A 122 -5.33 -112.90 2.99
CA TYR A 122 -6.65 -112.98 2.38
C TYR A 122 -7.47 -111.70 2.58
N ALA A 123 -7.57 -111.14 3.79
CA ALA A 123 -8.29 -109.88 4.02
C ALA A 123 -7.65 -108.71 3.28
N GLU A 124 -6.33 -108.65 3.22
CA GLU A 124 -5.62 -107.68 2.42
C GLU A 124 -5.96 -107.80 0.94
N VAL A 125 -5.77 -108.96 0.33
CA VAL A 125 -6.05 -109.15 -1.11
C VAL A 125 -7.52 -108.95 -1.46
N VAL A 126 -8.45 -109.41 -0.61
CA VAL A 126 -9.87 -109.58 -0.96
C VAL A 126 -10.78 -108.52 -0.34
N VAL A 127 -10.45 -107.94 0.81
CA VAL A 127 -11.31 -107.00 1.56
C VAL A 127 -10.81 -105.56 1.47
N TYR A 128 -9.53 -105.32 1.77
CA TYR A 128 -8.93 -103.97 1.80
C TYR A 128 -8.18 -103.62 0.49
N HIS A 129 -7.84 -104.64 -0.28
CA HIS A 129 -7.04 -104.66 -1.50
C HIS A 129 -5.57 -104.23 -1.34
N THR A 130 -5.08 -104.07 -0.11
CA THR A 130 -3.68 -103.73 0.23
C THR A 130 -2.68 -104.80 -0.23
N ASN A 131 -1.38 -104.55 -0.03
CA ASN A 131 -0.32 -105.40 -0.53
C ASN A 131 0.27 -106.28 0.60
N PRO A 132 -0.14 -107.55 0.75
CA PRO A 132 0.16 -108.41 1.91
C PRO A 132 1.63 -108.83 2.09
N ALA A 133 2.54 -108.26 1.31
CA ALA A 133 3.97 -108.42 1.44
C ALA A 133 4.66 -107.14 1.95
N LEU A 134 3.89 -106.11 2.32
CA LEU A 134 4.35 -104.80 2.79
C LEU A 134 3.45 -104.28 3.93
N TYR A 135 4.02 -104.27 5.14
CA TYR A 135 3.48 -103.73 6.39
C TYR A 135 2.84 -102.31 6.32
N ASP A 136 2.99 -101.60 5.21
CA ASP A 136 2.70 -100.19 4.99
C ASP A 136 2.69 -100.01 3.45
N THR A 137 1.50 -100.03 2.84
CA THR A 137 1.35 -100.20 1.37
C THR A 137 1.85 -99.00 0.56
N ASP A 138 1.70 -97.78 1.08
CA ASP A 138 2.04 -96.50 0.43
C ASP A 138 3.18 -95.71 1.10
N ALA A 139 3.63 -96.13 2.28
CA ALA A 139 4.93 -95.85 2.88
C ALA A 139 5.11 -94.51 3.64
N GLU A 140 4.08 -93.95 4.26
CA GLU A 140 4.22 -92.85 5.25
C GLU A 140 4.49 -93.30 6.69
N GLY A 141 4.28 -94.57 7.03
CA GLY A 141 4.58 -95.13 8.36
C GLY A 141 3.39 -95.39 9.29
N LEU A 142 2.17 -95.43 8.77
CA LEU A 142 1.07 -96.21 9.37
C LEU A 142 1.11 -97.64 8.77
N SER A 143 0.50 -98.61 9.44
CA SER A 143 0.32 -99.95 8.86
C SER A 143 -1.08 -100.09 8.26
N ASP A 144 -1.24 -100.96 7.27
CA ASP A 144 -2.51 -101.19 6.58
C ASP A 144 -3.63 -101.57 7.58
N PHE A 145 -3.31 -102.36 8.61
CA PHE A 145 -4.15 -102.61 9.79
C PHE A 145 -4.47 -101.37 10.60
N GLU A 146 -3.47 -100.54 10.93
CA GLU A 146 -3.68 -99.30 11.68
C GLU A 146 -4.66 -98.40 10.93
N GLU A 147 -4.52 -98.26 9.62
CA GLU A 147 -5.38 -97.42 8.78
C GLU A 147 -6.84 -97.88 8.70
N VAL A 148 -7.06 -99.16 8.40
CA VAL A 148 -8.42 -99.69 8.22
C VAL A 148 -9.15 -99.94 9.55
N THR A 149 -8.46 -99.83 10.68
CA THR A 149 -9.03 -100.06 12.01
C THR A 149 -9.00 -98.88 12.98
N PHE A 150 -7.94 -98.07 13.03
CA PHE A 150 -7.72 -97.08 14.10
C PHE A 150 -6.68 -95.96 13.83
N ALA A 151 -6.51 -95.51 12.58
CA ALA A 151 -5.41 -94.67 12.09
C ALA A 151 -5.10 -93.43 12.96
N THR A 152 -6.13 -92.57 13.09
CA THR A 152 -6.07 -91.25 13.71
C THR A 152 -7.34 -91.04 14.54
N ASP A 153 -7.22 -91.10 15.87
CA ASP A 153 -8.31 -90.92 16.85
C ASP A 153 -9.61 -91.74 16.63
N GLY A 154 -9.53 -92.85 15.87
CA GLY A 154 -10.67 -93.73 15.55
C GLY A 154 -11.38 -93.38 14.25
N LEU A 155 -10.76 -92.57 13.40
CA LEU A 155 -11.07 -92.42 11.98
C LEU A 155 -10.44 -93.57 11.18
N ILE A 156 -10.96 -93.78 9.96
CA ILE A 156 -10.47 -94.78 9.01
C ILE A 156 -9.94 -94.01 7.79
N THR A 157 -8.71 -94.29 7.40
CA THR A 157 -8.00 -93.68 6.28
C THR A 157 -8.00 -94.60 5.04
N ASP A 158 -7.37 -94.18 3.94
CA ASP A 158 -7.29 -94.91 2.68
C ASP A 158 -5.86 -95.44 2.47
N PRO A 159 -5.56 -96.74 2.72
CA PRO A 159 -4.20 -97.35 2.73
C PRO A 159 -3.56 -97.52 1.34
N TRP A 160 -3.93 -96.63 0.44
CA TRP A 160 -3.40 -96.43 -0.90
C TRP A 160 -3.03 -94.97 -1.17
N ARG A 161 -3.32 -94.11 -0.20
CA ARG A 161 -3.21 -92.67 -0.22
C ARG A 161 -2.74 -92.15 1.13
N ALA A 162 -1.43 -92.07 1.24
CA ALA A 162 -0.64 -91.42 2.28
C ALA A 162 -1.13 -90.05 2.81
N ASP A 163 -2.05 -89.41 2.11
CA ASP A 163 -2.71 -88.14 2.41
C ASP A 163 -4.17 -88.36 1.97
N THR A 164 -5.04 -88.72 2.92
CA THR A 164 -6.40 -89.23 2.66
C THR A 164 -7.34 -88.13 2.16
N ASP A 165 -7.32 -86.94 2.73
CA ASP A 165 -8.20 -85.84 2.28
C ASP A 165 -7.56 -84.94 1.21
N GLY A 166 -6.25 -85.03 1.01
CA GLY A 166 -5.50 -84.36 -0.04
C GLY A 166 -5.03 -82.96 0.34
N ASP A 167 -4.83 -82.63 1.62
CA ASP A 167 -4.39 -81.31 2.09
C ASP A 167 -2.88 -81.07 1.89
N GLY A 168 -2.05 -82.10 2.09
CA GLY A 168 -0.60 -82.08 1.97
C GLY A 168 0.17 -82.57 3.20
N LEU A 169 -0.51 -82.78 4.34
CA LEU A 169 -0.04 -83.61 5.45
C LEU A 169 -0.25 -85.09 5.11
N THR A 170 0.57 -85.96 5.67
CA THR A 170 0.28 -87.40 5.60
C THR A 170 -0.52 -87.86 6.80
N ASP A 171 -1.31 -88.92 6.65
CA ASP A 171 -2.19 -89.44 7.70
C ASP A 171 -1.38 -89.80 8.98
N TYR A 172 -0.13 -90.26 8.80
CA TYR A 172 0.85 -90.42 9.87
C TYR A 172 1.26 -89.10 10.58
N GLN A 173 1.42 -88.00 9.84
CA GLN A 173 1.77 -86.68 10.39
C GLN A 173 0.61 -86.05 11.17
N GLU A 174 -0.63 -86.37 10.83
CA GLU A 174 -1.82 -85.79 11.44
C GLU A 174 -2.20 -86.39 12.79
N ARG A 175 -1.65 -87.57 13.09
CA ARG A 175 -1.86 -88.32 14.34
C ARG A 175 -1.86 -87.41 15.58
N PRO A 176 -2.68 -87.73 16.61
CA PRO A 176 -2.82 -86.92 17.82
C PRO A 176 -1.48 -86.45 18.40
N LEU A 177 -1.41 -85.19 18.84
CA LEU A 177 -0.21 -84.54 19.43
C LEU A 177 0.55 -85.41 20.45
N ALA A 178 -0.14 -86.31 21.16
CA ALA A 178 0.45 -87.28 22.09
C ALA A 178 1.44 -88.27 21.45
N PHE A 179 1.34 -88.51 20.13
CA PHE A 179 2.19 -89.38 19.33
C PHE A 179 3.21 -88.62 18.47
N GLY A 180 3.19 -87.28 18.49
CA GLY A 180 4.13 -86.42 17.78
C GLY A 180 3.73 -86.01 16.36
N GLY A 181 2.47 -86.25 15.98
CA GLY A 181 1.84 -85.58 14.84
C GLY A 181 1.19 -84.24 15.23
N HIS A 182 0.42 -83.65 14.31
CA HIS A 182 -0.20 -82.32 14.45
C HIS A 182 -1.54 -82.35 15.21
N GLY A 183 -2.20 -83.50 15.31
CA GLY A 183 -3.49 -83.66 15.98
C GLY A 183 -4.66 -83.07 15.21
N THR A 184 -4.53 -83.04 13.90
CA THR A 184 -5.52 -82.68 12.89
C THR A 184 -6.34 -83.90 12.49
N ASN A 185 -7.26 -83.74 11.54
CA ASN A 185 -8.20 -84.77 11.14
C ASN A 185 -7.97 -85.17 9.69
N ALA A 186 -7.26 -86.28 9.48
CA ALA A 186 -6.90 -86.88 8.18
C ALA A 186 -8.07 -87.29 7.27
N THR A 187 -9.29 -86.83 7.53
CA THR A 187 -10.45 -86.97 6.65
C THR A 187 -11.11 -85.63 6.31
N LEU A 188 -10.53 -84.51 6.78
CA LEU A 188 -10.98 -83.13 6.63
C LEU A 188 -9.76 -82.20 6.40
N ARG A 189 -9.59 -81.68 5.18
CA ARG A 189 -8.49 -80.77 4.79
C ARG A 189 -8.38 -79.44 5.57
N ASP A 190 -9.20 -79.25 6.60
CA ASP A 190 -9.47 -78.02 7.36
C ASP A 190 -10.19 -78.49 8.63
N THR A 191 -9.44 -78.65 9.72
CA THR A 191 -9.87 -79.34 10.94
C THR A 191 -10.83 -78.51 11.80
N ASP A 192 -10.66 -77.18 11.84
CA ASP A 192 -11.48 -76.28 12.65
C ASP A 192 -12.48 -75.43 11.83
N SER A 193 -12.43 -75.54 10.50
CA SER A 193 -13.37 -74.95 9.54
C SER A 193 -13.28 -73.43 9.38
N ASP A 194 -12.07 -72.89 9.47
CA ASP A 194 -11.79 -71.46 9.39
C ASP A 194 -11.58 -70.94 7.95
N GLY A 195 -11.15 -71.82 7.03
CA GLY A 195 -10.91 -71.52 5.62
C GLY A 195 -9.48 -71.74 5.11
N LEU A 196 -8.50 -71.92 6.00
CA LEU A 196 -7.17 -72.43 5.70
C LEU A 196 -7.17 -73.96 5.66
N SER A 197 -6.09 -74.58 5.18
CA SER A 197 -5.90 -76.02 5.31
C SER A 197 -4.83 -76.37 6.33
N ASP A 198 -5.00 -77.49 7.02
CA ASP A 198 -4.14 -77.92 8.14
C ASP A 198 -2.65 -77.90 7.76
N TYR A 199 -2.31 -78.25 6.52
CA TYR A 199 -0.98 -78.09 5.92
C TYR A 199 -0.46 -76.64 5.88
N GLU A 200 -1.27 -75.68 5.43
CA GLU A 200 -0.91 -74.26 5.28
C GLU A 200 -0.68 -73.58 6.63
N GLU A 201 -1.37 -74.06 7.65
CA GLU A 201 -1.24 -73.60 9.03
C GLU A 201 -0.01 -74.18 9.74
N VAL A 202 0.24 -75.49 9.55
CA VAL A 202 1.42 -76.19 10.08
C VAL A 202 2.71 -75.73 9.41
N PHE A 203 2.67 -75.43 8.12
CA PHE A 203 3.81 -75.03 7.31
C PHE A 203 3.54 -73.72 6.58
N GLN A 204 4.21 -72.64 7.02
CA GLN A 204 4.19 -71.30 6.43
C GLN A 204 3.49 -71.17 5.07
N GLY A 205 2.21 -70.75 5.12
CA GLY A 205 1.35 -70.51 3.97
C GLY A 205 1.84 -69.41 3.03
N GLU A 206 1.03 -69.03 2.03
CA GLU A 206 1.41 -67.97 1.07
C GLU A 206 1.55 -66.58 1.74
N ASP A 207 0.95 -66.38 2.91
CA ASP A 207 1.03 -65.19 3.76
C ASP A 207 2.33 -65.12 4.61
N GLY A 208 2.93 -66.28 4.91
CA GLY A 208 4.13 -66.43 5.73
C GLY A 208 3.86 -66.66 7.23
N TYR A 209 2.60 -66.83 7.65
CA TYR A 209 2.21 -67.08 9.03
C TYR A 209 2.16 -68.59 9.36
N THR A 210 1.92 -68.94 10.62
CA THR A 210 1.85 -70.33 11.10
C THR A 210 0.96 -70.33 12.34
N THR A 211 -0.18 -70.99 12.24
CA THR A 211 -1.32 -70.91 13.17
C THR A 211 -1.52 -72.26 13.90
N ASP A 212 -2.54 -72.39 14.75
CA ASP A 212 -2.91 -73.67 15.37
C ASP A 212 -4.12 -74.27 14.63
N PRO A 213 -3.96 -75.34 13.80
CA PRO A 213 -4.99 -75.91 12.89
C PRO A 213 -6.12 -76.67 13.59
N ARG A 214 -6.49 -76.19 14.77
CA ARG A 214 -7.44 -76.73 15.73
C ARG A 214 -8.09 -75.58 16.54
N SER A 215 -7.84 -74.34 16.12
CA SER A 215 -8.26 -73.07 16.70
C SER A 215 -8.41 -72.04 15.57
N ALA A 216 -9.61 -71.98 15.00
CA ALA A 216 -10.08 -71.06 13.94
C ALA A 216 -10.07 -69.56 14.29
N ASP A 217 -9.14 -69.14 15.15
CA ASP A 217 -8.91 -67.83 15.78
C ASP A 217 -7.67 -68.05 16.70
N THR A 218 -6.47 -67.93 16.15
CA THR A 218 -5.21 -68.32 16.81
C THR A 218 -4.78 -67.33 17.90
N ASP A 219 -5.01 -66.04 17.72
CA ASP A 219 -4.62 -64.99 18.68
C ASP A 219 -5.77 -64.49 19.59
N THR A 220 -7.00 -64.90 19.31
CA THR A 220 -8.22 -64.67 20.10
C THR A 220 -8.81 -63.26 20.01
N ASP A 221 -8.54 -62.54 18.92
CA ASP A 221 -9.19 -61.27 18.55
C ASP A 221 -10.68 -61.44 18.13
N GLY A 222 -11.03 -62.59 17.56
CA GLY A 222 -12.38 -62.98 17.13
C GLY A 222 -12.72 -62.72 15.65
N LEU A 223 -11.73 -62.43 14.81
CA LEU A 223 -11.65 -62.88 13.42
C LEU A 223 -11.24 -64.37 13.39
N SER A 224 -11.12 -64.93 12.20
CA SER A 224 -10.52 -66.25 12.00
C SER A 224 -9.30 -66.09 11.10
N ASP A 225 -8.33 -66.97 11.24
CA ASP A 225 -7.02 -66.85 10.59
C ASP A 225 -7.15 -66.75 9.05
N GLY A 226 -8.03 -67.55 8.45
CA GLY A 226 -8.42 -67.50 7.04
C GLY A 226 -9.26 -66.28 6.64
N ALA A 227 -9.93 -65.61 7.57
CA ALA A 227 -10.58 -64.32 7.33
C ALA A 227 -9.59 -63.16 7.37
N GLU A 228 -8.61 -63.21 8.28
CA GLU A 228 -7.51 -62.25 8.40
C GLU A 228 -6.61 -62.25 7.16
N MET A 229 -6.32 -63.43 6.61
CA MET A 229 -5.69 -63.55 5.28
C MET A 229 -6.45 -62.77 4.19
N GLY A 230 -7.78 -62.67 4.32
CA GLY A 230 -8.66 -61.89 3.43
C GLY A 230 -8.62 -60.38 3.65
N TYR A 231 -8.29 -59.91 4.85
CA TYR A 231 -8.10 -58.49 5.19
C TYR A 231 -6.63 -58.04 5.06
N GLY A 232 -5.69 -58.98 5.09
CA GLY A 232 -4.24 -58.73 5.10
C GLY A 232 -3.66 -58.50 6.49
N THR A 233 -4.44 -58.80 7.54
CA THR A 233 -4.02 -58.71 8.96
C THR A 233 -3.22 -59.95 9.38
N SER A 234 -2.75 -59.97 10.63
CA SER A 234 -1.77 -60.92 11.14
C SER A 234 -2.42 -61.93 12.11
N PRO A 235 -2.72 -63.18 11.70
CA PRO A 235 -3.46 -64.18 12.49
C PRO A 235 -2.73 -64.79 13.69
N VAL A 236 -1.74 -64.07 14.21
CA VAL A 236 -0.93 -64.39 15.38
C VAL A 236 -0.68 -63.14 16.25
N ASN A 237 -1.36 -62.03 15.95
CA ASN A 237 -1.23 -60.73 16.58
C ASN A 237 -2.48 -59.86 16.36
N ALA A 238 -3.45 -60.01 17.27
CA ALA A 238 -4.75 -59.36 17.38
C ALA A 238 -4.86 -57.83 17.14
N ASP A 239 -3.74 -57.13 17.03
CA ASP A 239 -3.58 -55.67 16.90
C ASP A 239 -2.41 -55.49 15.92
N THR A 240 -2.70 -55.56 14.62
CA THR A 240 -1.71 -55.82 13.57
C THR A 240 -0.70 -54.68 13.40
N ASP A 241 -1.13 -53.43 13.52
CA ASP A 241 -0.24 -52.26 13.44
C ASP A 241 0.26 -51.74 14.80
N GLY A 242 -0.39 -52.11 15.91
CA GLY A 242 0.05 -51.83 17.27
C GLY A 242 -0.46 -50.51 17.86
N ASP A 243 -1.56 -49.95 17.34
CA ASP A 243 -2.23 -48.75 17.82
C ASP A 243 -2.93 -48.95 19.19
N GLY A 244 -3.49 -50.14 19.43
CA GLY A 244 -4.23 -50.48 20.65
C GLY A 244 -5.73 -50.79 20.46
N LEU A 245 -6.27 -50.63 19.25
CA LEU A 245 -7.46 -51.34 18.78
C LEU A 245 -7.08 -52.79 18.47
N ASN A 246 -8.09 -53.59 18.13
CA ASN A 246 -7.88 -54.96 17.67
C ASN A 246 -8.53 -55.09 16.30
N ASP A 247 -7.91 -55.86 15.40
CA ASP A 247 -8.21 -55.86 13.97
C ASP A 247 -9.71 -56.05 13.69
N ARG A 248 -10.35 -56.93 14.47
CA ARG A 248 -11.80 -57.17 14.45
C ARG A 248 -12.63 -55.94 14.81
N ILE A 249 -12.24 -55.18 15.84
CA ILE A 249 -12.95 -53.98 16.28
C ILE A 249 -12.85 -52.89 15.22
N GLU A 250 -11.68 -52.71 14.63
CA GLU A 250 -11.45 -51.78 13.52
C GLU A 250 -12.37 -52.09 12.34
N ILE A 251 -12.22 -53.29 11.76
CA ILE A 251 -12.97 -53.71 10.56
C ILE A 251 -14.49 -53.69 10.77
N LEU A 252 -14.99 -54.07 11.96
CA LEU A 252 -16.43 -54.29 12.19
C LEU A 252 -17.14 -53.21 13.01
N THR A 253 -16.41 -52.31 13.68
CA THR A 253 -16.99 -51.31 14.60
C THR A 253 -16.74 -49.88 14.15
N TYR A 254 -15.48 -49.53 13.85
CA TYR A 254 -15.10 -48.17 13.50
C TYR A 254 -14.94 -47.96 11.99
N GLY A 255 -14.56 -49.00 11.25
CA GLY A 255 -14.30 -48.94 9.81
C GLY A 255 -12.90 -48.43 9.45
N THR A 256 -12.01 -48.37 10.44
CA THR A 256 -10.60 -48.00 10.32
C THR A 256 -9.79 -49.10 9.62
N ASN A 257 -8.52 -48.81 9.32
CA ASN A 257 -7.63 -49.69 8.58
C ASN A 257 -6.59 -50.36 9.51
N PRO A 258 -6.74 -51.65 9.87
CA PRO A 258 -5.88 -52.38 10.84
C PRO A 258 -4.43 -52.63 10.38
N LEU A 259 -4.00 -51.94 9.33
CA LEU A 259 -2.64 -51.94 8.77
C LEU A 259 -2.00 -50.54 8.87
N GLN A 260 -2.68 -49.60 9.53
CA GLN A 260 -2.36 -48.19 9.68
C GLN A 260 -2.86 -47.70 11.05
N SER A 261 -1.92 -47.50 11.98
CA SER A 261 -2.16 -46.98 13.34
C SER A 261 -2.64 -45.51 13.40
N ASP A 262 -3.17 -44.99 12.30
CA ASP A 262 -3.48 -43.61 11.92
C ASP A 262 -4.09 -43.73 10.51
N THR A 263 -5.42 -43.86 10.47
CA THR A 263 -6.16 -44.28 9.26
C THR A 263 -6.24 -43.16 8.22
N ASP A 264 -6.49 -41.91 8.63
CA ASP A 264 -6.61 -40.78 7.70
C ASP A 264 -5.32 -39.98 7.49
N GLY A 265 -4.35 -40.07 8.40
CA GLY A 265 -3.02 -39.49 8.28
C GLY A 265 -2.84 -38.12 8.95
N ASP A 266 -3.69 -37.73 9.90
CA ASP A 266 -3.55 -36.48 10.67
C ASP A 266 -2.40 -36.52 11.70
N GLY A 267 -2.07 -37.71 12.20
CA GLY A 267 -0.99 -37.98 13.15
C GLY A 267 -1.42 -38.20 14.62
N ILE A 268 -2.72 -38.25 14.91
CA ILE A 268 -3.28 -39.00 16.05
C ILE A 268 -3.39 -40.48 15.62
N SER A 269 -3.50 -41.41 16.58
CA SER A 269 -3.85 -42.80 16.27
C SER A 269 -5.34 -43.03 16.47
N ASP A 270 -5.92 -43.97 15.74
CA ASP A 270 -7.34 -44.30 15.78
C ASP A 270 -7.83 -44.58 17.23
N THR A 271 -7.06 -45.30 18.04
CA THR A 271 -7.28 -45.47 19.50
C THR A 271 -7.28 -44.14 20.24
N GLY A 272 -6.35 -43.24 19.92
CA GLY A 272 -6.20 -41.93 20.52
C GLY A 272 -7.43 -41.04 20.27
N GLU A 273 -7.88 -40.99 19.02
CA GLU A 273 -9.10 -40.28 18.62
C GLU A 273 -10.32 -40.82 19.38
N ILE A 274 -10.60 -42.11 19.25
CA ILE A 274 -11.78 -42.75 19.85
C ILE A 274 -11.80 -42.64 21.39
N GLN A 275 -10.64 -42.74 22.05
CA GLN A 275 -10.58 -42.86 23.53
C GLN A 275 -10.15 -41.58 24.27
N VAL A 276 -9.47 -40.64 23.61
CA VAL A 276 -8.90 -39.44 24.25
C VAL A 276 -9.62 -38.17 23.80
N TYR A 277 -9.77 -37.95 22.49
CA TYR A 277 -10.28 -36.68 21.95
C TYR A 277 -11.77 -36.75 21.60
N GLY A 278 -12.25 -37.89 21.09
CA GLY A 278 -13.64 -38.10 20.70
C GLY A 278 -13.94 -37.81 19.23
N THR A 279 -12.90 -37.65 18.41
CA THR A 279 -12.91 -37.37 16.97
C THR A 279 -13.25 -38.59 16.12
N ASP A 280 -13.41 -38.41 14.80
CA ASP A 280 -13.77 -39.48 13.85
C ASP A 280 -12.53 -39.95 13.05
N PRO A 281 -11.95 -41.14 13.32
CA PRO A 281 -10.66 -41.64 12.77
C PRO A 281 -10.69 -41.99 11.27
N LEU A 282 -11.64 -41.41 10.54
CA LEU A 282 -11.81 -41.48 9.10
C LEU A 282 -11.79 -40.08 8.46
N LEU A 283 -11.60 -39.03 9.26
CA LEU A 283 -11.70 -37.62 8.92
C LEU A 283 -10.55 -36.83 9.56
N PHE A 284 -9.54 -36.51 8.76
CA PHE A 284 -8.40 -35.64 9.09
C PHE A 284 -8.75 -34.29 9.78
N ASP A 285 -10.01 -33.88 9.67
CA ASP A 285 -10.64 -32.63 10.11
C ASP A 285 -12.09 -33.04 10.46
N THR A 286 -12.35 -33.25 11.76
CA THR A 286 -13.59 -33.89 12.25
C THR A 286 -14.80 -32.95 12.17
N ASP A 287 -14.66 -31.67 12.50
CA ASP A 287 -15.78 -30.71 12.53
C ASP A 287 -15.93 -29.89 11.23
N GLY A 288 -14.90 -29.87 10.38
CA GLY A 288 -14.92 -29.36 9.01
C GLY A 288 -14.52 -27.89 8.87
N ASP A 289 -13.73 -27.38 9.81
CA ASP A 289 -13.36 -25.97 9.94
C ASP A 289 -12.14 -25.57 9.08
N GLY A 290 -11.25 -26.52 8.81
CA GLY A 290 -10.04 -26.35 8.00
C GLY A 290 -8.71 -26.61 8.74
N LEU A 291 -8.71 -26.71 10.07
CA LEU A 291 -7.65 -27.34 10.86
C LEU A 291 -7.82 -28.86 10.84
N GLY A 292 -6.77 -29.59 11.21
CA GLY A 292 -6.87 -31.03 11.42
C GLY A 292 -6.73 -31.36 12.91
N ASP A 293 -7.39 -32.42 13.37
CA ASP A 293 -7.59 -32.69 14.79
C ASP A 293 -6.28 -32.70 15.61
N ASN A 294 -5.19 -33.24 15.04
CA ASN A 294 -3.83 -33.21 15.61
C ASN A 294 -3.24 -31.80 15.74
N GLU A 295 -3.49 -30.93 14.76
CA GLU A 295 -3.00 -29.54 14.75
C GLU A 295 -3.59 -28.78 15.94
N GLU A 296 -4.89 -28.91 16.14
CA GLU A 296 -5.64 -28.30 17.23
C GLU A 296 -5.18 -28.79 18.61
N VAL A 297 -5.04 -30.11 18.80
CA VAL A 297 -4.66 -30.65 20.11
C VAL A 297 -3.17 -30.50 20.45
N THR A 298 -2.31 -30.09 19.51
CA THR A 298 -0.84 -30.00 19.74
C THR A 298 -0.24 -28.59 19.84
N ASN A 299 -1.07 -27.53 19.78
CA ASN A 299 -0.70 -26.14 19.49
C ASN A 299 -0.19 -26.01 18.06
N GLY A 300 -1.07 -25.61 17.15
CA GLY A 300 -0.85 -25.68 15.71
C GLY A 300 0.23 -24.74 15.17
N TRP A 301 0.24 -24.51 13.86
CA TRP A 301 1.20 -23.57 13.26
C TRP A 301 1.11 -22.15 13.85
N ASP A 302 -0.10 -21.72 14.19
CA ASP A 302 -0.43 -20.44 14.83
C ASP A 302 0.01 -20.35 16.31
N GLY A 303 0.05 -21.50 17.00
CA GLY A 303 0.39 -21.65 18.40
C GLY A 303 -0.81 -21.71 19.35
N TYR A 304 -2.04 -21.89 18.85
CA TYR A 304 -3.26 -22.02 19.63
C TYR A 304 -3.75 -23.47 19.73
N GLN A 305 -4.57 -23.74 20.75
CA GLN A 305 -5.06 -25.08 21.11
C GLN A 305 -6.58 -25.01 21.25
N THR A 306 -7.28 -25.52 20.24
CA THR A 306 -8.74 -25.45 20.04
C THR A 306 -9.43 -26.77 20.39
N ASP A 307 -10.76 -26.87 20.24
CA ASP A 307 -11.54 -28.10 20.48
C ASP A 307 -11.93 -28.72 19.12
N PRO A 308 -11.35 -29.86 18.69
CA PRO A 308 -11.54 -30.47 17.35
C PRO A 308 -12.94 -31.10 17.13
N LEU A 309 -13.93 -30.59 17.85
CA LEU A 309 -15.34 -30.97 17.85
C LEU A 309 -16.27 -29.74 17.85
N ASP A 310 -15.72 -28.52 17.89
CA ASP A 310 -16.45 -27.24 17.88
C ASP A 310 -15.72 -26.22 16.96
N PRO A 311 -16.19 -26.00 15.71
CA PRO A 311 -15.45 -25.31 14.64
C PRO A 311 -15.42 -23.77 14.80
N ASP A 312 -15.54 -23.28 16.03
CA ASP A 312 -15.66 -21.88 16.48
C ASP A 312 -15.49 -21.91 18.01
N THR A 313 -14.27 -22.19 18.49
CA THR A 313 -13.98 -22.58 19.89
C THR A 313 -14.44 -21.52 20.90
N ASP A 314 -14.34 -20.23 20.56
CA ASP A 314 -14.76 -19.15 21.47
C ASP A 314 -16.17 -18.61 21.21
N ASN A 315 -16.81 -19.03 20.11
CA ASN A 315 -18.20 -18.80 19.69
C ASN A 315 -18.48 -17.34 19.23
N ASP A 316 -17.64 -16.77 18.37
CA ASP A 316 -17.74 -15.42 17.80
C ASP A 316 -18.30 -15.34 16.36
N VAL A 317 -18.51 -16.50 15.70
CA VAL A 317 -18.99 -16.70 14.31
C VAL A 317 -17.89 -16.75 13.24
N LEU A 318 -16.63 -16.48 13.58
CA LEU A 318 -15.46 -16.91 12.82
C LEU A 318 -15.18 -18.41 13.14
N THR A 319 -14.41 -19.09 12.29
CA THR A 319 -14.02 -20.50 12.55
C THR A 319 -12.54 -20.54 12.85
N ASP A 320 -12.08 -21.41 13.73
CA ASP A 320 -10.71 -21.44 14.24
C ASP A 320 -9.65 -21.51 13.11
N GLY A 321 -9.86 -22.34 12.10
CA GLY A 321 -9.05 -22.43 10.89
C GLY A 321 -9.10 -21.19 10.00
N ARG A 322 -10.18 -20.40 10.06
CA ARG A 322 -10.26 -19.08 9.42
C ARG A 322 -9.58 -18.00 10.25
N GLU A 323 -9.59 -18.12 11.57
CA GLU A 323 -8.83 -17.27 12.47
C GLU A 323 -7.32 -17.46 12.27
N ALA A 324 -6.87 -18.72 12.18
CA ALA A 324 -5.49 -19.05 11.82
C ALA A 324 -5.07 -18.47 10.45
N GLU A 325 -5.98 -18.35 9.47
CA GLU A 325 -5.72 -17.64 8.20
C GLU A 325 -5.61 -16.11 8.35
N LEU A 326 -6.38 -15.52 9.27
CA LEU A 326 -6.44 -14.06 9.48
C LEU A 326 -5.40 -13.55 10.49
N GLY A 327 -4.92 -14.42 11.38
CA GLY A 327 -4.00 -14.11 12.47
C GLY A 327 -4.67 -13.66 13.77
N THR A 328 -5.99 -13.82 13.88
CA THR A 328 -6.76 -13.63 15.14
C THR A 328 -6.50 -14.78 16.11
N ASN A 329 -7.22 -14.81 17.22
CA ASN A 329 -6.96 -15.69 18.35
C ASN A 329 -8.23 -16.49 18.71
N PRO A 330 -8.34 -17.77 18.31
CA PRO A 330 -9.56 -18.60 18.44
C PRO A 330 -9.95 -18.99 19.88
N LEU A 331 -9.38 -18.30 20.86
CA LEU A 331 -9.68 -18.40 22.28
C LEU A 331 -10.17 -17.05 22.86
N GLN A 332 -10.28 -16.01 22.04
CA GLN A 332 -10.66 -14.64 22.35
C GLN A 332 -11.40 -13.96 21.17
N ARG A 333 -12.74 -14.03 21.19
CA ARG A 333 -13.76 -13.29 20.41
C ARG A 333 -13.49 -11.85 19.96
N ASP A 334 -12.49 -11.20 20.52
CA ASP A 334 -12.17 -9.78 20.45
C ASP A 334 -10.64 -9.72 20.64
N SER A 335 -9.92 -9.89 19.53
CA SER A 335 -8.48 -10.19 19.51
C SER A 335 -7.59 -9.01 19.87
N ASP A 336 -8.01 -7.78 19.54
CA ASP A 336 -7.27 -6.55 19.88
C ASP A 336 -7.85 -5.78 21.08
N GLY A 337 -9.08 -6.08 21.51
CA GLY A 337 -9.70 -5.58 22.73
C GLY A 337 -10.47 -4.26 22.57
N ASP A 338 -10.91 -3.93 21.35
CA ASP A 338 -11.65 -2.70 21.03
C ASP A 338 -13.13 -2.73 21.48
N GLY A 339 -13.77 -3.91 21.44
CA GLY A 339 -15.15 -4.15 21.84
C GLY A 339 -16.12 -4.62 20.73
N ILE A 340 -15.69 -4.72 19.47
CA ILE A 340 -16.33 -5.53 18.42
C ILE A 340 -15.83 -6.98 18.55
N TRP A 341 -16.47 -7.93 17.87
CA TRP A 341 -15.99 -9.32 17.77
C TRP A 341 -15.36 -9.58 16.40
N ASP A 342 -14.32 -10.42 16.35
CA ASP A 342 -13.51 -10.63 15.14
C ASP A 342 -14.36 -11.09 13.93
N GLY A 343 -15.32 -11.98 14.15
CA GLY A 343 -16.30 -12.44 13.18
C GLY A 343 -17.29 -11.36 12.71
N ASP A 344 -17.66 -10.42 13.59
CA ASP A 344 -18.48 -9.24 13.25
C ASP A 344 -17.65 -8.22 12.46
N GLU A 345 -16.39 -7.97 12.83
CA GLU A 345 -15.46 -7.11 12.11
C GLU A 345 -15.18 -7.58 10.69
N VAL A 346 -14.87 -8.88 10.51
CA VAL A 346 -14.71 -9.49 9.18
C VAL A 346 -16.00 -9.35 8.33
N ALA A 347 -17.17 -9.24 8.96
CA ALA A 347 -18.44 -8.99 8.29
C ALA A 347 -18.67 -7.50 7.95
N TYR A 348 -18.17 -6.56 8.76
CA TYR A 348 -18.20 -5.11 8.50
C TYR A 348 -17.10 -4.66 7.52
N GLY A 349 -15.99 -5.40 7.45
CA GLY A 349 -14.84 -5.13 6.60
C GLY A 349 -13.67 -4.43 7.30
N THR A 350 -13.72 -4.30 8.63
CA THR A 350 -12.63 -3.84 9.49
C THR A 350 -11.57 -4.93 9.69
N ASN A 351 -10.51 -4.63 10.44
CA ASN A 351 -9.39 -5.54 10.65
C ASN A 351 -9.29 -5.99 12.12
N PRO A 352 -9.65 -7.24 12.46
CA PRO A 352 -9.75 -7.75 13.85
C PRO A 352 -8.41 -7.98 14.58
N ASN A 353 -7.38 -7.26 14.17
CA ASN A 353 -6.06 -7.23 14.79
C ASN A 353 -5.57 -5.78 14.98
N LEU A 354 -6.42 -4.80 14.69
CA LEU A 354 -6.19 -3.37 14.78
C LEU A 354 -7.47 -2.71 15.30
N ALA A 355 -7.49 -2.42 16.60
CA ALA A 355 -8.58 -1.69 17.24
C ALA A 355 -8.95 -0.36 16.54
N ASP A 356 -8.04 0.20 15.77
CA ASP A 356 -8.16 1.39 14.92
C ASP A 356 -7.74 0.95 13.51
N THR A 357 -8.71 0.66 12.65
CA THR A 357 -8.48 0.00 11.35
C THR A 357 -7.82 0.92 10.31
N ASP A 358 -8.19 2.20 10.27
CA ASP A 358 -7.68 3.15 9.27
C ASP A 358 -6.55 4.07 9.77
N GLY A 359 -6.36 4.16 11.09
CA GLY A 359 -5.20 4.73 11.77
C GLY A 359 -5.34 6.18 12.18
N ASP A 360 -6.56 6.65 12.44
CA ASP A 360 -6.86 8.06 12.74
C ASP A 360 -6.75 8.42 14.23
N GLY A 361 -6.88 7.44 15.14
CA GLY A 361 -6.82 7.58 16.59
C GLY A 361 -8.12 7.30 17.36
N ILE A 362 -9.25 7.11 16.68
CA ILE A 362 -10.48 6.52 17.23
C ILE A 362 -10.41 4.99 17.02
N ASN A 363 -11.17 4.22 17.81
CA ASN A 363 -11.25 2.77 17.65
C ASN A 363 -12.61 2.38 17.05
N ASP A 364 -12.64 1.33 16.23
CA ASP A 364 -13.75 0.95 15.35
C ASP A 364 -15.11 0.85 16.09
N TYR A 365 -15.10 0.37 17.34
CA TYR A 365 -16.27 0.35 18.24
C TYR A 365 -16.80 1.75 18.55
N ASN A 366 -15.92 2.70 18.93
CA ASN A 366 -16.32 4.05 19.29
C ASN A 366 -16.84 4.80 18.07
N GLU A 367 -16.23 4.60 16.90
CA GLU A 367 -16.69 5.15 15.64
C GLU A 367 -18.09 4.64 15.26
N GLN A 368 -18.31 3.32 15.32
CA GLN A 368 -19.63 2.73 15.05
C GLN A 368 -20.72 3.28 15.99
N VAL A 369 -20.35 3.63 17.23
CA VAL A 369 -21.25 4.24 18.22
C VAL A 369 -21.49 5.73 17.96
N ALA A 370 -20.48 6.46 17.46
CA ALA A 370 -20.51 7.89 17.17
C ALA A 370 -21.20 8.21 15.83
N GLY A 371 -21.00 7.37 14.82
CA GLY A 371 -21.50 7.53 13.45
C GLY A 371 -20.43 7.84 12.40
N THR A 372 -19.15 7.92 12.81
CA THR A 372 -17.99 7.96 11.91
C THR A 372 -17.77 6.60 11.22
N LEU A 373 -16.77 6.51 10.34
CA LEU A 373 -16.61 5.38 9.41
C LEU A 373 -15.24 4.69 9.58
N PRO A 374 -15.18 3.47 10.19
CA PRO A 374 -13.93 2.71 10.49
C PRO A 374 -13.04 2.26 9.33
N LEU A 375 -13.20 2.84 8.14
CA LEU A 375 -12.48 2.56 6.91
C LEU A 375 -12.16 3.86 6.15
N ASN A 376 -12.34 5.01 6.79
CA ASN A 376 -12.25 6.34 6.21
C ASN A 376 -11.91 7.39 7.30
N PRO A 377 -10.61 7.73 7.48
CA PRO A 377 -10.06 8.48 8.63
C PRO A 377 -10.32 10.01 8.58
N ASP A 378 -11.40 10.41 7.93
CA ASP A 378 -11.79 11.77 7.52
C ASP A 378 -13.24 11.65 6.99
N THR A 379 -14.20 11.46 7.91
CA THR A 379 -15.58 11.02 7.60
C THR A 379 -16.38 12.05 6.81
N ASP A 380 -16.20 13.32 7.11
CA ASP A 380 -16.95 14.42 6.49
C ASP A 380 -16.26 15.02 5.24
N GLY A 381 -14.93 14.83 5.11
CA GLY A 381 -14.13 15.16 3.94
C GLY A 381 -13.52 16.57 3.97
N ASP A 382 -13.33 17.16 5.14
CA ASP A 382 -12.87 18.53 5.32
C ASP A 382 -11.32 18.67 5.21
N GLY A 383 -10.59 17.63 5.64
CA GLY A 383 -9.13 17.52 5.59
C GLY A 383 -8.42 17.44 6.95
N LEU A 384 -9.15 17.55 8.07
CA LEU A 384 -8.75 17.03 9.37
C LEU A 384 -9.04 15.52 9.41
N MET A 385 -8.67 14.85 10.49
CA MET A 385 -8.97 13.41 10.69
C MET A 385 -9.83 13.31 11.93
N ASP A 386 -10.86 12.46 11.95
CA ASP A 386 -11.84 12.37 13.03
C ASP A 386 -11.13 12.22 14.40
N GLY A 387 -10.13 11.33 14.49
CA GLY A 387 -9.30 11.14 15.70
C GLY A 387 -8.29 12.25 16.03
N ALA A 388 -8.03 13.18 15.10
CA ALA A 388 -7.16 14.34 15.29
C ALA A 388 -7.91 15.59 15.81
N GLU A 389 -9.24 15.60 15.74
CA GLU A 389 -10.06 16.74 16.13
C GLU A 389 -10.05 17.05 17.64
N PRO A 390 -10.08 18.35 18.00
CA PRO A 390 -10.38 18.76 19.36
C PRO A 390 -11.78 18.28 19.77
N ASN A 391 -11.83 17.37 20.75
CA ASN A 391 -13.09 16.89 21.34
C ASN A 391 -14.07 16.29 20.31
N TRP A 392 -13.57 15.50 19.35
CA TRP A 392 -14.28 14.80 18.26
C TRP A 392 -15.73 14.29 18.51
N ASN A 393 -16.09 13.89 19.74
CA ASN A 393 -17.45 13.45 20.13
C ASN A 393 -18.32 14.54 20.80
N GLY A 394 -17.87 15.79 20.76
CA GLY A 394 -18.62 16.98 21.08
C GLY A 394 -19.59 17.35 19.96
N ASP A 395 -20.33 18.43 20.19
CA ASP A 395 -21.29 19.07 19.28
C ASP A 395 -21.14 20.55 19.66
N THR A 396 -20.18 21.23 19.02
CA THR A 396 -19.66 22.54 19.47
C THR A 396 -20.67 23.66 19.20
N ASP A 397 -21.18 23.78 17.97
CA ASP A 397 -22.17 24.80 17.61
C ASP A 397 -23.62 24.47 18.06
N GLY A 398 -23.94 23.18 18.25
CA GLY A 398 -25.27 22.69 18.64
C GLY A 398 -26.22 22.35 17.48
N ASP A 399 -25.72 22.19 16.25
CA ASP A 399 -26.41 21.70 15.04
C ASP A 399 -26.97 20.28 15.24
N GLY A 400 -26.19 19.41 15.91
CA GLY A 400 -26.51 18.02 16.18
C GLY A 400 -25.77 16.99 15.31
N ALA A 401 -24.87 17.41 14.44
CA ALA A 401 -23.65 16.65 14.15
C ALA A 401 -22.76 16.55 15.41
N ILE A 402 -21.76 15.67 15.35
CA ILE A 402 -20.60 15.80 16.24
C ILE A 402 -19.47 16.42 15.42
N ASN A 403 -18.46 16.98 16.07
CA ASN A 403 -17.30 17.58 15.39
C ASN A 403 -16.77 16.65 14.27
N ALA A 404 -16.63 15.35 14.56
CA ALA A 404 -16.18 14.32 13.59
C ALA A 404 -17.12 14.00 12.42
N LEU A 405 -18.20 14.75 12.28
CA LEU A 405 -19.21 14.65 11.24
C LEU A 405 -19.62 16.04 10.72
N ASP A 406 -18.94 17.12 11.14
CA ASP A 406 -19.26 18.51 10.81
C ASP A 406 -18.02 19.29 10.31
N PRO A 407 -17.93 19.57 8.99
CA PRO A 407 -16.76 20.20 8.38
C PRO A 407 -16.45 21.66 8.79
N ASP A 408 -17.11 22.20 9.81
CA ASP A 408 -17.16 23.61 10.21
C ASP A 408 -17.70 23.64 11.66
N SER A 409 -16.93 23.06 12.59
CA SER A 409 -17.35 22.65 13.95
C SER A 409 -17.96 23.76 14.82
N ASP A 410 -17.64 25.03 14.55
CA ASP A 410 -18.18 26.20 15.27
C ASP A 410 -19.07 27.13 14.43
N ASN A 411 -19.21 26.84 13.13
CA ASN A 411 -20.08 27.52 12.17
C ASN A 411 -19.65 28.97 11.82
N ASP A 412 -18.35 29.28 11.87
CA ASP A 412 -17.79 30.57 11.43
C ASP A 412 -17.73 30.72 9.89
N GLY A 413 -17.55 29.59 9.18
CA GLY A 413 -17.48 29.52 7.71
C GLY A 413 -16.09 29.28 7.11
N LEU A 414 -15.06 29.03 7.92
CA LEU A 414 -13.90 28.24 7.55
C LEU A 414 -14.22 26.73 7.68
N ILE A 415 -13.21 25.86 7.57
CA ILE A 415 -13.37 24.41 7.78
C ILE A 415 -12.21 23.94 8.65
N ASP A 416 -12.43 22.99 9.56
CA ASP A 416 -11.50 22.57 10.61
C ASP A 416 -10.08 22.25 10.08
N GLY A 417 -10.01 21.50 8.97
CA GLY A 417 -8.81 21.10 8.24
C GLY A 417 -8.09 22.23 7.51
N ALA A 418 -8.70 23.42 7.42
CA ALA A 418 -8.10 24.64 6.89
C ALA A 418 -7.59 25.60 7.99
N GLU A 419 -8.12 25.55 9.21
CA GLU A 419 -7.73 26.42 10.33
C GLU A 419 -6.37 26.05 10.91
N GLY A 420 -6.15 24.78 11.25
CA GLY A 420 -4.89 24.33 11.86
C GLY A 420 -3.61 24.67 11.06
N PRO A 421 -3.61 24.66 9.71
CA PRO A 421 -2.51 25.19 8.89
C PRO A 421 -2.33 26.72 8.89
N LEU A 422 -3.34 27.48 9.31
CA LEU A 422 -3.34 28.95 9.40
C LEU A 422 -3.08 29.48 10.81
N GLY A 423 -3.48 28.72 11.86
CA GLY A 423 -3.29 29.09 13.26
C GLY A 423 -4.48 28.77 14.18
N GLY A 424 -5.68 28.66 13.58
CA GLY A 424 -6.97 28.59 14.27
C GLY A 424 -7.20 27.32 15.12
N ASP A 425 -8.11 27.43 16.09
CA ASP A 425 -8.67 26.33 16.88
C ASP A 425 -10.11 26.07 16.41
N PRO A 426 -10.42 24.95 15.72
CA PRO A 426 -11.72 24.68 15.10
C PRO A 426 -12.97 24.65 16.00
N LEU A 427 -12.82 24.97 17.29
CA LEU A 427 -13.93 25.09 18.22
C LEU A 427 -14.22 26.56 18.61
N LEU A 428 -13.52 27.52 18.00
CA LEU A 428 -13.51 28.95 18.31
C LEU A 428 -13.56 29.81 17.03
N ALA A 429 -14.76 30.31 16.71
CA ALA A 429 -15.06 31.21 15.59
C ALA A 429 -14.40 32.63 15.66
N ASP A 430 -13.37 32.77 16.50
CA ASP A 430 -12.64 33.95 16.96
C ASP A 430 -11.52 33.41 17.88
N THR A 431 -10.45 32.85 17.29
CA THR A 431 -9.46 32.01 17.98
C THR A 431 -8.61 32.77 19.01
N ASP A 432 -8.24 34.02 18.76
CA ASP A 432 -7.48 34.87 19.70
C ASP A 432 -8.35 35.79 20.57
N GLU A 433 -9.66 35.84 20.32
CA GLU A 433 -10.66 36.67 21.00
C GLU A 433 -10.51 38.21 20.76
N ASP A 434 -9.85 38.67 19.68
CA ASP A 434 -9.76 40.10 19.30
C ASP A 434 -11.09 40.67 18.75
N THR A 435 -12.03 39.79 18.35
CA THR A 435 -13.34 40.03 17.73
C THR A 435 -13.43 40.09 16.20
N LEU A 436 -12.31 39.95 15.50
CA LEU A 436 -12.20 39.70 14.06
C LEU A 436 -12.17 38.19 13.77
N GLY A 437 -13.33 37.53 13.72
CA GLY A 437 -13.36 36.06 13.57
C GLY A 437 -12.66 35.48 12.32
N ASP A 438 -12.13 34.27 12.49
CA ASP A 438 -11.13 33.57 11.65
C ASP A 438 -11.43 33.58 10.13
N ALA A 439 -12.69 33.38 9.72
CA ALA A 439 -13.08 33.41 8.32
C ALA A 439 -12.92 34.78 7.63
N LEU A 440 -12.87 35.88 8.40
CA LEU A 440 -12.58 37.22 7.87
C LEU A 440 -11.07 37.48 7.85
N GLU A 441 -10.36 37.08 8.89
CA GLU A 441 -8.89 37.12 8.95
C GLU A 441 -8.22 36.38 7.79
N ALA A 442 -8.63 35.14 7.53
CA ALA A 442 -8.14 34.34 6.41
C ALA A 442 -8.37 35.02 5.03
N VAL A 443 -9.31 35.97 4.94
CA VAL A 443 -9.57 36.80 3.76
C VAL A 443 -8.69 38.06 3.72
N LEU A 444 -8.37 38.63 4.88
CA LEU A 444 -7.48 39.80 5.02
C LEU A 444 -6.00 39.40 4.89
N GLY A 445 -5.64 38.23 5.41
CA GLY A 445 -4.28 37.68 5.43
C GLY A 445 -3.56 37.82 6.76
N THR A 446 -4.31 38.10 7.85
CA THR A 446 -3.84 38.13 9.24
C THR A 446 -3.61 36.71 9.79
N PHE A 447 -3.09 36.60 11.01
CA PHE A 447 -2.85 35.31 11.67
C PHE A 447 -3.92 35.03 12.72
N LEU A 448 -4.65 33.92 12.55
CA LEU A 448 -5.79 33.50 13.39
C LEU A 448 -5.50 33.27 14.89
N ASN A 449 -4.32 33.61 15.38
CA ASN A 449 -3.88 33.25 16.73
C ASN A 449 -3.02 34.35 17.36
N ASP A 450 -3.09 35.57 16.82
CA ASP A 450 -2.12 36.65 17.03
C ASP A 450 -2.85 37.99 16.90
N ASP A 451 -3.38 38.49 18.02
CA ASP A 451 -4.35 39.60 18.05
C ASP A 451 -3.83 40.95 17.51
N ASP A 452 -2.56 41.02 17.11
CA ASP A 452 -1.83 42.17 16.54
C ASP A 452 -0.80 41.62 15.52
N THR A 453 -1.25 41.34 14.29
CA THR A 453 -0.50 40.54 13.29
C THR A 453 0.87 41.14 12.92
N ASP A 454 1.07 42.45 13.07
CA ASP A 454 2.31 43.14 12.68
C ASP A 454 3.10 43.80 13.83
N ASP A 455 2.65 43.57 15.07
CA ASP A 455 3.23 43.95 16.35
C ASP A 455 3.30 45.47 16.61
N ASP A 456 2.31 46.25 16.16
CA ASP A 456 2.25 47.71 16.33
C ASP A 456 1.52 48.19 17.58
N GLY A 457 0.80 47.31 18.26
CA GLY A 457 0.03 47.58 19.48
C GLY A 457 -1.43 47.99 19.26
N VAL A 458 -1.93 48.04 18.03
CA VAL A 458 -3.36 48.01 17.69
C VAL A 458 -3.75 46.56 17.40
N THR A 459 -4.99 46.16 17.67
CA THR A 459 -5.46 44.81 17.28
C THR A 459 -6.08 44.82 15.89
N ASP A 460 -6.09 43.67 15.23
CA ASP A 460 -6.50 43.54 13.83
C ASP A 460 -7.96 44.01 13.59
N ASP A 461 -8.93 43.75 14.48
CA ASP A 461 -10.30 44.33 14.41
C ASP A 461 -10.26 45.87 14.50
N ALA A 462 -9.48 46.39 15.46
CA ALA A 462 -9.41 47.82 15.74
C ALA A 462 -8.79 48.60 14.58
N GLU A 463 -7.87 47.97 13.84
CA GLU A 463 -7.33 48.49 12.58
C GLU A 463 -8.34 48.43 11.42
N VAL A 464 -9.05 47.31 11.26
CA VAL A 464 -10.09 47.16 10.23
C VAL A 464 -11.22 48.19 10.43
N ASP A 465 -11.63 48.46 11.66
CA ASP A 465 -12.65 49.47 12.00
C ASP A 465 -12.09 50.91 11.99
N GLY A 466 -10.79 51.08 12.27
CA GLY A 466 -10.03 52.34 12.18
C GLY A 466 -9.73 52.79 10.75
N GLY A 467 -9.51 51.83 9.84
CA GLY A 467 -9.13 52.02 8.44
C GLY A 467 -7.63 51.91 8.14
N THR A 468 -6.82 51.52 9.12
CA THR A 468 -5.40 51.17 8.99
C THR A 468 -5.25 49.75 8.42
N SER A 469 -4.08 49.13 8.53
CA SER A 469 -3.68 47.95 7.77
C SER A 469 -2.97 46.93 8.66
N PRO A 470 -3.64 45.84 9.11
CA PRO A 470 -3.12 44.81 10.03
C PRO A 470 -2.08 43.84 9.41
N LEU A 471 -1.23 44.39 8.55
CA LEU A 471 -0.11 43.76 7.85
C LEU A 471 1.03 44.77 7.62
N ALA A 472 0.91 45.99 8.15
CA ALA A 472 1.78 47.14 8.00
C ALA A 472 1.70 48.10 9.21
N ARG A 473 2.52 47.79 10.24
CA ARG A 473 3.02 48.54 11.42
C ARG A 473 3.47 50.01 11.24
N ASP A 474 2.97 50.68 10.23
CA ASP A 474 3.23 52.02 9.67
C ASP A 474 2.37 52.10 8.39
N SER A 475 1.07 52.40 8.54
CA SER A 475 0.05 52.26 7.47
C SER A 475 0.27 53.21 6.29
N ASP A 476 0.81 54.41 6.54
CA ASP A 476 0.99 55.43 5.52
C ASP A 476 2.45 55.60 5.06
N GLY A 477 3.42 55.10 5.83
CA GLY A 477 4.82 54.97 5.49
C GLY A 477 5.72 56.14 5.91
N ASP A 478 5.35 56.87 6.95
CA ASP A 478 6.06 58.08 7.40
C ASP A 478 7.22 57.82 8.38
N GLY A 479 7.17 56.71 9.13
CA GLY A 479 8.17 56.28 10.11
C GLY A 479 7.67 56.11 11.55
N LEU A 480 6.48 56.60 11.88
CA LEU A 480 5.76 56.24 13.10
C LEU A 480 5.09 54.85 12.91
N GLY A 481 4.27 54.44 13.86
CA GLY A 481 3.45 53.23 13.77
C GLY A 481 2.11 53.54 14.38
N ASP A 482 1.05 52.99 13.82
CA ASP A 482 -0.34 53.41 14.00
C ASP A 482 -0.74 53.40 15.49
N GLY A 483 -0.29 52.42 16.26
CA GLY A 483 -0.46 52.36 17.72
C GLY A 483 0.23 53.49 18.50
N LEU A 484 1.37 53.99 18.03
CA LEU A 484 2.01 55.19 18.59
C LEU A 484 1.19 56.45 18.26
N GLU A 485 0.73 56.56 17.02
CA GLU A 485 -0.02 57.72 16.50
C GLU A 485 -1.41 57.86 17.15
N LEU A 486 -2.08 56.73 17.39
CA LEU A 486 -3.32 56.64 18.17
C LEU A 486 -3.12 56.96 19.66
N GLY A 487 -1.87 57.14 20.11
CA GLY A 487 -1.51 57.52 21.47
C GLY A 487 -1.57 56.38 22.48
N LEU A 488 -1.23 55.16 22.07
CA LEU A 488 -1.28 54.00 22.94
C LEU A 488 -0.09 53.99 23.91
N THR A 489 -0.38 54.02 25.21
CA THR A 489 0.64 53.92 26.28
C THR A 489 0.97 52.48 26.70
N ALA A 490 0.26 51.53 26.12
CA ALA A 490 0.35 50.08 26.26
C ALA A 490 -0.39 49.50 25.03
N PRO A 491 0.02 48.34 24.50
CA PRO A 491 -0.67 47.76 23.37
C PRO A 491 -2.11 47.41 23.74
N GLN A 492 -2.96 47.32 22.72
CA GLN A 492 -4.22 46.58 22.76
C GLN A 492 -3.92 45.08 22.69
N GLY A 493 -4.91 44.22 22.93
CA GLY A 493 -4.66 42.78 22.97
C GLY A 493 -3.75 42.29 24.11
N ASP A 494 -3.27 41.05 23.98
CA ASP A 494 -2.31 40.39 24.88
C ASP A 494 -1.04 39.88 24.14
N ASP A 495 -1.00 39.77 22.79
CA ASP A 495 0.08 39.05 22.07
C ASP A 495 1.16 39.89 21.35
N THR A 496 0.97 41.21 21.14
CA THR A 496 1.98 42.16 20.59
C THR A 496 3.44 41.86 20.99
N ALA A 497 4.33 41.60 20.03
CA ALA A 497 5.71 41.20 20.35
C ALA A 497 6.52 42.26 21.13
N ALA A 498 7.18 41.77 22.17
CA ALA A 498 7.94 42.57 23.11
C ALA A 498 9.10 43.36 22.46
N GLY A 499 8.85 44.64 22.15
CA GLY A 499 9.82 45.58 21.61
C GLY A 499 9.64 45.91 20.12
N HIS A 500 8.51 45.54 19.52
CA HIS A 500 8.10 46.00 18.19
C HIS A 500 7.19 47.24 18.31
N PHE A 501 6.17 47.19 19.17
CA PHE A 501 5.42 48.36 19.65
C PHE A 501 6.30 49.34 20.46
N THR A 502 6.06 50.63 20.25
CA THR A 502 6.64 51.73 21.04
C THR A 502 5.53 52.47 21.76
N ALA A 503 5.51 52.36 23.10
CA ALA A 503 4.51 53.02 23.92
C ALA A 503 4.69 54.54 23.96
N ASP A 504 3.61 55.26 23.67
CA ASP A 504 3.54 56.72 23.71
C ASP A 504 3.89 57.29 25.11
N ALA A 505 4.76 58.29 25.13
CA ALA A 505 5.19 59.01 26.31
C ALA A 505 4.26 60.20 26.71
N ASP A 506 3.37 60.67 25.83
CA ASP A 506 2.32 61.67 26.09
C ASP A 506 1.06 61.46 25.21
N PRO A 507 0.06 60.67 25.67
CA PRO A 507 -1.19 60.35 24.96
C PRO A 507 -2.19 61.51 24.87
N THR A 508 -1.66 62.72 24.76
CA THR A 508 -2.37 63.95 24.42
C THR A 508 -1.86 64.58 23.12
N THR A 509 -0.82 64.00 22.49
CA THR A 509 -0.29 64.34 21.17
C THR A 509 -0.40 63.12 20.24
N THR A 510 -1.46 63.09 19.43
CA THR A 510 -1.83 61.98 18.53
C THR A 510 -1.97 62.48 17.10
N THR A 511 -1.39 61.79 16.15
CA THR A 511 -1.45 62.05 14.69
C THR A 511 -2.54 61.19 14.02
N ASP A 512 -2.70 61.28 12.71
CA ASP A 512 -3.70 60.52 11.93
C ASP A 512 -2.96 59.47 11.07
N PRO A 513 -2.92 58.17 11.47
CA PRO A 513 -2.06 57.12 10.85
C PRO A 513 -2.44 56.73 9.41
N LEU A 514 -3.28 57.53 8.76
CA LEU A 514 -3.67 57.42 7.36
C LEU A 514 -3.17 58.63 6.54
N LEU A 515 -2.42 59.54 7.16
CA LEU A 515 -1.96 60.83 6.66
C LEU A 515 -0.52 61.13 7.10
N VAL A 516 0.44 60.76 6.24
CA VAL A 516 1.89 61.06 6.27
C VAL A 516 2.27 62.49 6.71
N ASP A 517 1.34 63.43 6.71
CA ASP A 517 1.49 64.86 7.02
C ASP A 517 0.14 65.30 7.65
N SER A 518 0.01 65.20 8.98
CA SER A 518 -1.26 65.36 9.71
C SER A 518 -1.85 66.77 9.62
N ASP A 519 -1.01 67.79 9.50
CA ASP A 519 -1.45 69.19 9.49
C ASP A 519 -1.40 69.87 8.10
N GLY A 520 -0.67 69.29 7.15
CA GLY A 520 -0.59 69.71 5.74
C GLY A 520 0.47 70.76 5.43
N ASP A 521 1.49 70.89 6.27
CA ASP A 521 2.64 71.80 6.15
C ASP A 521 3.64 71.37 5.06
N GLY A 522 3.85 70.06 4.88
CA GLY A 522 4.80 69.47 3.95
C GLY A 522 6.04 68.82 4.57
N LEU A 523 6.14 68.77 5.90
CA LEU A 523 6.87 67.73 6.64
C LEU A 523 6.03 66.46 6.75
N ALA A 524 6.52 65.50 7.50
CA ALA A 524 5.83 64.25 7.76
C ALA A 524 6.02 63.89 9.22
N ASP A 525 5.01 63.32 9.86
CA ASP A 525 4.90 63.32 11.33
C ASP A 525 6.07 62.58 12.00
N GLY A 526 6.54 61.48 11.43
CA GLY A 526 7.75 60.73 11.82
C GLY A 526 9.09 61.41 11.51
N PHE A 527 9.11 62.46 10.66
CA PHE A 527 10.25 63.38 10.59
C PHE A 527 10.21 64.44 11.70
N GLU A 528 9.03 64.73 12.25
CA GLU A 528 8.82 65.74 13.27
C GLU A 528 9.01 65.17 14.69
N ASP A 529 8.42 64.02 15.01
CA ASP A 529 8.80 63.17 16.16
C ASP A 529 10.02 62.30 15.80
N ALA A 530 11.16 62.94 15.56
CA ALA A 530 12.39 62.26 15.11
C ALA A 530 12.97 61.23 16.10
N ASN A 531 12.46 61.17 17.34
CA ASN A 531 12.81 60.15 18.33
C ASN A 531 11.74 59.05 18.51
N HIS A 532 10.62 59.15 17.81
CA HIS A 532 9.47 58.23 17.77
C HIS A 532 8.97 57.86 19.17
N ASN A 533 8.64 58.84 20.00
CA ASN A 533 8.15 58.61 21.37
C ASN A 533 6.71 59.12 21.63
N GLY A 534 6.03 59.68 20.62
CA GLY A 534 4.64 60.17 20.68
C GLY A 534 4.47 61.46 21.48
N ARG A 535 5.52 61.94 22.12
CA ARG A 535 5.51 63.12 23.00
C ARG A 535 6.27 64.25 22.34
N ARG A 536 5.57 65.34 22.07
CA ARG A 536 6.16 66.62 21.65
C ARG A 536 7.31 67.07 22.56
N ASP A 537 8.54 66.79 22.15
CA ASP A 537 9.76 67.24 22.82
C ASP A 537 10.22 68.58 22.24
N GLY A 538 9.42 69.62 22.55
CA GLY A 538 9.75 71.00 22.24
C GLY A 538 11.07 71.42 22.91
N ASP A 539 12.14 71.39 22.13
CA ASP A 539 13.50 71.58 22.61
C ASP A 539 13.69 73.02 23.11
N ASP A 540 14.42 73.21 24.22
CA ASP A 540 14.58 74.52 24.85
C ASP A 540 15.44 75.41 23.93
N PRO A 541 14.93 76.54 23.36
CA PRO A 541 15.68 77.41 22.44
C PRO A 541 16.84 78.16 23.13
N THR A 542 17.22 77.75 24.34
CA THR A 542 18.42 78.17 25.07
C THR A 542 19.50 77.09 25.23
N ASP A 543 19.29 75.83 24.80
CA ASP A 543 20.38 74.85 24.75
C ASP A 543 21.22 74.99 23.46
N ALA A 544 22.43 75.51 23.61
CA ALA A 544 23.40 75.65 22.54
C ALA A 544 24.14 74.34 22.21
N SER A 545 23.43 73.19 22.27
CA SER A 545 23.96 71.85 22.01
C SER A 545 23.45 71.21 20.72
N SER A 546 22.56 71.89 19.98
CA SER A 546 22.03 71.55 18.64
C SER A 546 23.08 71.62 17.51
N ASP A 547 24.18 70.89 17.65
CA ASP A 547 25.08 70.50 16.56
C ASP A 547 24.45 69.28 15.84
N TRP A 548 23.50 69.54 14.93
CA TRP A 548 22.88 68.62 13.95
C TRP A 548 23.08 67.12 14.27
N GLY A 549 22.40 66.63 15.30
CA GLY A 549 22.63 65.28 15.82
C GLY A 549 21.98 64.92 17.17
N SER A 550 21.20 65.80 17.80
CA SER A 550 20.33 65.50 18.95
C SER A 550 19.30 66.63 19.18
N GLY A 551 18.00 66.34 19.10
CA GLY A 551 17.02 66.94 20.01
C GLY A 551 15.83 67.76 19.47
N GLY A 552 15.97 68.48 18.35
CA GLY A 552 14.94 69.43 17.90
C GLY A 552 13.80 68.79 17.12
N GLU A 553 12.60 68.81 17.68
CA GLU A 553 11.36 68.25 17.11
C GLU A 553 10.30 69.35 16.95
N THR A 554 9.65 69.37 15.78
CA THR A 554 8.51 70.23 15.46
C THR A 554 7.19 69.58 15.92
N ASP A 555 6.07 70.30 15.81
CA ASP A 555 4.75 69.84 16.23
C ASP A 555 3.94 69.33 15.04
N PRO A 556 3.79 68.01 14.81
CA PRO A 556 3.06 67.45 13.64
C PRO A 556 1.54 67.75 13.63
N LEU A 557 1.07 68.55 14.58
CA LEU A 557 -0.32 69.03 14.67
C LEU A 557 -0.44 70.56 14.53
N ALA A 558 0.66 71.26 14.23
CA ALA A 558 0.68 72.70 14.04
C ALA A 558 1.71 73.16 12.99
N ILE A 559 1.18 73.44 11.79
CA ILE A 559 1.77 74.06 10.58
C ILE A 559 2.86 75.12 10.85
N ASP A 560 2.88 75.77 12.00
CA ASP A 560 3.76 76.87 12.40
C ASP A 560 4.11 76.65 13.88
N THR A 561 5.16 75.86 14.17
CA THR A 561 5.51 75.41 15.52
C THR A 561 5.87 76.57 16.45
N ASP A 562 6.61 77.56 15.94
CA ASP A 562 7.07 78.69 16.74
C ASP A 562 6.10 79.90 16.77
N GLY A 563 5.16 79.94 15.82
CA GLY A 563 4.06 80.91 15.73
C GLY A 563 4.40 82.23 15.04
N ASP A 564 5.41 82.29 14.18
CA ASP A 564 5.81 83.50 13.46
C ASP A 564 5.02 83.81 12.17
N GLY A 565 4.38 82.77 11.59
CA GLY A 565 3.56 82.84 10.38
C GLY A 565 4.21 82.34 9.09
N LEU A 566 5.38 81.71 9.15
CA LEU A 566 5.86 80.75 8.15
C LEU A 566 5.31 79.34 8.46
N SER A 567 5.78 78.32 7.76
CA SER A 567 5.45 76.93 8.09
C SER A 567 6.72 76.11 8.16
N ASP A 568 6.76 75.11 9.02
CA ASP A 568 7.98 74.40 9.40
C ASP A 568 8.67 73.75 8.17
N GLY A 569 7.90 73.08 7.31
CA GLY A 569 8.34 72.55 6.03
C GLY A 569 8.73 73.62 5.02
N LEU A 570 8.11 74.80 5.06
CA LEU A 570 8.50 75.94 4.24
C LEU A 570 9.83 76.55 4.70
N GLU A 571 10.12 76.57 6.00
CA GLU A 571 11.37 77.06 6.58
C GLU A 571 12.53 76.09 6.31
N LEU A 572 12.34 74.79 6.57
CA LEU A 572 13.32 73.76 6.21
C LEU A 572 13.60 73.74 4.70
N SER A 573 12.60 74.01 3.85
CA SER A 573 12.82 74.13 2.39
C SER A 573 13.67 75.35 1.98
N GLN A 574 13.70 76.39 2.82
CA GLN A 574 14.51 77.60 2.63
C GLN A 574 15.86 77.54 3.34
N GLY A 575 16.03 76.58 4.26
CA GLY A 575 17.24 76.39 5.07
C GLY A 575 17.26 77.21 6.36
N ASP A 576 16.09 77.67 6.79
CA ASP A 576 15.85 78.29 8.09
C ASP A 576 15.51 77.19 9.15
N ASP A 577 15.34 77.57 10.41
CA ASP A 577 15.21 76.66 11.56
C ASP A 577 13.79 76.80 12.16
N PRO A 578 12.90 75.81 12.00
CA PRO A 578 11.46 75.93 12.28
C PRO A 578 11.11 76.04 13.79
N LEU A 579 12.13 76.01 14.65
CA LEU A 579 11.98 76.20 16.09
C LEU A 579 12.38 77.62 16.54
N LEU A 580 12.74 78.52 15.61
CA LEU A 580 13.35 79.83 15.89
C LEU A 580 12.77 81.01 15.06
N PRO A 581 12.00 81.92 15.69
CA PRO A 581 11.14 82.85 14.95
C PRO A 581 11.92 83.90 14.15
N PHE A 582 11.51 84.11 12.90
CA PHE A 582 12.14 84.96 11.90
C PHE A 582 12.20 86.42 12.34
N THR A 583 13.39 86.90 12.69
CA THR A 583 13.57 88.28 13.16
C THR A 583 13.86 89.26 12.02
N SER A 584 13.00 90.28 11.89
CA SER A 584 12.97 91.24 10.78
C SER A 584 14.13 92.27 10.72
N GLN A 585 15.39 91.86 10.93
CA GLN A 585 16.54 92.77 11.08
C GLN A 585 17.53 92.76 9.90
N ASP A 586 17.33 91.93 8.87
CA ASP A 586 18.33 91.71 7.82
C ASP A 586 17.99 92.28 6.42
N LEU A 587 17.39 93.48 6.39
CA LEU A 587 17.03 94.19 5.14
C LEU A 587 17.82 95.51 4.98
N ASP A 588 18.84 95.52 4.11
CA ASP A 588 19.36 96.75 3.48
C ASP A 588 19.30 96.64 1.95
N TRP A 589 18.81 97.69 1.31
CA TRP A 589 18.44 97.72 -0.12
C TRP A 589 19.12 98.91 -0.82
N THR A 590 20.22 98.68 -1.55
CA THR A 590 20.64 99.57 -2.65
C THR A 590 21.24 98.80 -3.82
N ALA A 591 20.52 98.71 -4.94
CA ALA A 591 21.03 98.17 -6.20
C ALA A 591 21.35 99.30 -7.19
N ASP A 592 22.57 99.29 -7.75
CA ASP A 592 23.03 100.22 -8.80
C ASP A 592 23.62 99.39 -9.97
N SER A 593 23.07 99.57 -11.18
CA SER A 593 23.53 99.02 -12.49
C SER A 593 23.05 97.62 -12.97
N VAL A 594 21.99 97.63 -13.79
CA VAL A 594 21.61 96.56 -14.75
C VAL A 594 21.37 97.22 -16.12
N SER A 595 21.71 96.54 -17.22
CA SER A 595 21.51 97.08 -18.59
C SER A 595 21.06 96.02 -19.62
N LEU A 596 20.53 96.45 -20.77
CA LEU A 596 19.75 95.63 -21.72
C LEU A 596 20.11 95.88 -23.19
N GLU A 597 20.14 94.81 -23.99
CA GLU A 597 20.23 94.84 -25.47
C GLU A 597 19.18 93.90 -26.12
N LEU A 598 18.76 94.20 -27.36
CA LEU A 598 17.76 93.45 -28.15
C LEU A 598 18.12 93.46 -29.65
N ASP A 599 17.88 92.36 -30.36
CA ASP A 599 18.03 92.23 -31.82
C ASP A 599 16.69 91.77 -32.43
N LEU A 600 16.21 92.42 -33.50
CA LEU A 600 14.76 92.46 -33.82
C LEU A 600 14.30 91.48 -34.93
N GLY A 601 13.40 90.56 -34.57
CA GLY A 601 12.68 89.64 -35.47
C GLY A 601 11.13 89.76 -35.39
N THR A 602 10.40 88.97 -36.19
CA THR A 602 8.92 88.98 -36.23
C THR A 602 8.32 87.68 -35.68
N VAL A 603 8.00 87.63 -34.38
CA VAL A 603 7.50 86.42 -33.70
C VAL A 603 6.44 86.76 -32.62
N LEU A 604 5.60 85.79 -32.25
CA LEU A 604 4.65 85.81 -31.13
C LEU A 604 5.29 85.66 -29.74
N SER A 605 6.59 85.36 -29.70
CA SER A 605 7.40 85.27 -28.48
C SER A 605 8.89 85.50 -28.82
N ASP A 606 9.62 86.21 -27.97
CA ASP A 606 11.06 86.49 -28.16
C ASP A 606 11.79 86.56 -26.81
N SER A 607 13.13 86.44 -26.80
CA SER A 607 13.93 86.34 -25.58
C SER A 607 14.73 87.62 -25.28
N LEU A 608 14.65 88.06 -24.02
CA LEU A 608 15.28 89.24 -23.45
C LEU A 608 16.45 88.81 -22.56
N LEU A 609 17.65 89.35 -22.73
CA LEU A 609 18.78 89.07 -21.84
C LEU A 609 18.95 90.22 -20.83
N LEU A 610 18.92 89.90 -19.54
CA LEU A 610 19.32 90.79 -18.45
C LEU A 610 20.74 90.42 -18.01
N VAL A 611 21.58 91.42 -17.75
CA VAL A 611 22.97 91.23 -17.28
C VAL A 611 23.22 92.13 -16.07
N ASN A 612 23.62 91.53 -14.94
CA ASN A 612 24.12 92.26 -13.78
C ASN A 612 25.56 92.72 -14.08
N THR A 613 25.83 94.02 -13.92
CA THR A 613 27.12 94.62 -14.31
C THR A 613 28.05 94.98 -13.16
N ASP A 614 27.71 94.64 -11.90
CA ASP A 614 28.66 94.80 -10.80
C ASP A 614 29.81 93.79 -10.91
N ALA A 615 31.03 94.24 -10.62
CA ALA A 615 32.27 93.54 -10.92
C ALA A 615 33.42 93.80 -9.94
N THR A 616 33.22 94.45 -8.78
CA THR A 616 34.31 94.69 -7.81
C THR A 616 33.90 94.67 -6.33
N ASN A 617 34.45 93.70 -5.57
CA ASN A 617 34.42 93.66 -4.10
C ASN A 617 34.66 95.03 -3.44
N ASN A 618 33.71 95.45 -2.60
CA ASN A 618 33.92 96.50 -1.61
C ASN A 618 34.44 95.87 -0.29
N PRO A 619 35.55 96.34 0.33
CA PRO A 619 36.22 95.59 1.40
C PRO A 619 35.92 96.11 2.82
N ASP A 620 34.66 96.39 3.19
CA ASP A 620 34.30 96.95 4.52
C ASP A 620 32.89 96.57 5.01
N ASP A 621 32.57 95.27 5.04
CA ASP A 621 31.56 94.71 5.95
C ASP A 621 32.05 93.41 6.60
N SER A 622 31.23 92.83 7.47
CA SER A 622 31.55 91.73 8.38
C SER A 622 30.70 90.50 8.09
N ASP A 623 30.24 90.41 6.86
CA ASP A 623 29.08 89.61 6.48
C ASP A 623 29.57 88.42 5.62
N GLY A 624 28.79 87.34 5.56
CA GLY A 624 29.19 86.11 4.86
C GLY A 624 29.42 86.32 3.35
N PRO A 625 30.15 85.41 2.67
CA PRO A 625 30.41 85.53 1.24
C PRO A 625 29.13 85.34 0.42
N GLY A 626 28.47 86.44 0.01
CA GLY A 626 27.29 86.37 -0.87
C GLY A 626 26.63 87.68 -1.32
N ARG A 627 26.77 88.81 -0.60
CA ARG A 627 25.97 90.03 -0.85
C ARG A 627 26.41 90.90 -2.05
N GLY A 628 26.26 90.37 -3.27
CA GLY A 628 26.45 91.11 -4.54
C GLY A 628 25.30 90.95 -5.54
N ASP A 629 24.22 90.28 -5.12
CA ASP A 629 23.18 89.76 -6.01
C ASP A 629 21.96 90.70 -6.02
N VAL A 630 21.29 90.83 -7.17
CA VAL A 630 20.07 91.64 -7.29
C VAL A 630 18.85 90.74 -7.18
N GLU A 631 18.14 90.88 -6.06
CA GLU A 631 17.00 90.03 -5.73
C GLU A 631 15.64 90.63 -6.15
N ALA A 632 14.66 89.75 -6.32
CA ALA A 632 13.26 90.06 -6.62
C ALA A 632 13.07 91.07 -7.77
N ILE A 633 13.72 90.84 -8.91
CA ILE A 633 13.53 91.65 -10.12
C ILE A 633 12.17 91.31 -10.76
N GLU A 634 11.27 92.30 -10.77
CA GLU A 634 10.01 92.29 -11.50
C GLU A 634 10.17 92.92 -12.88
N ILE A 635 9.52 92.33 -13.89
CA ILE A 635 9.49 92.86 -15.26
C ILE A 635 8.03 93.10 -15.66
N GLU A 636 7.65 94.37 -15.77
CA GLU A 636 6.30 94.81 -16.13
C GLU A 636 6.26 95.45 -17.51
N ALA A 637 5.12 95.32 -18.20
CA ALA A 637 4.82 96.04 -19.43
C ALA A 637 3.64 96.99 -19.24
N SER A 638 3.68 98.15 -19.92
CA SER A 638 2.50 98.98 -20.10
C SER A 638 1.57 98.37 -21.14
N ASP A 639 0.31 98.82 -21.15
CA ASP A 639 -0.56 98.66 -22.31
C ASP A 639 0.14 99.12 -23.60
N LEU A 640 -0.09 98.40 -24.71
CA LEU A 640 0.41 98.79 -26.02
C LEU A 640 -0.70 99.48 -26.82
N TYR A 641 -0.37 100.55 -27.53
CA TYR A 641 -1.33 101.30 -28.34
C TYR A 641 -0.90 101.34 -29.81
N SER A 642 -1.85 101.15 -30.73
CA SER A 642 -1.63 101.36 -32.16
C SER A 642 -1.72 102.84 -32.54
N GLU A 643 -1.18 103.23 -33.71
CA GLU A 643 -1.30 104.60 -34.25
C GLU A 643 -2.76 105.08 -34.39
N THR A 644 -3.73 104.17 -34.42
CA THR A 644 -5.17 104.49 -34.49
C THR A 644 -5.86 104.57 -33.12
N GLY A 645 -5.11 104.44 -32.02
CA GLY A 645 -5.61 104.55 -30.65
C GLY A 645 -6.26 103.29 -30.08
N ARG A 646 -6.15 102.13 -30.73
CA ARG A 646 -6.60 100.85 -30.17
C ARG A 646 -5.58 100.31 -29.15
N ARG A 647 -6.06 99.81 -28.01
CA ARG A 647 -5.31 99.25 -26.87
C ARG A 647 -5.18 97.73 -26.99
N LEU A 648 -3.97 97.20 -26.78
CA LEU A 648 -3.72 95.85 -26.28
C LEU A 648 -3.38 95.97 -24.78
N PRO A 649 -4.10 95.28 -23.88
CA PRO A 649 -3.80 95.33 -22.44
C PRO A 649 -2.43 94.75 -22.08
N ALA A 650 -1.79 95.32 -21.05
CA ALA A 650 -0.57 94.78 -20.45
C ALA A 650 -0.71 93.31 -20.00
N GLU A 651 -1.90 92.93 -19.50
CA GLU A 651 -2.20 91.59 -18.98
C GLU A 651 -2.11 90.45 -20.03
N TRP A 652 -1.96 90.81 -21.32
CA TRP A 652 -1.77 89.88 -22.45
C TRP A 652 -0.29 89.71 -22.84
N LEU A 653 0.61 90.38 -22.12
CA LEU A 653 2.05 90.17 -22.20
C LEU A 653 2.46 89.35 -20.98
N ARG A 654 3.20 88.26 -21.22
CA ARG A 654 3.73 87.37 -20.18
C ARG A 654 5.23 87.27 -20.33
N PHE A 655 5.96 87.59 -19.28
CA PHE A 655 7.40 87.35 -19.21
C PHE A 655 7.61 86.01 -18.48
N GLN A 656 8.55 85.19 -18.92
CA GLN A 656 8.90 83.97 -18.19
C GLN A 656 10.43 83.87 -17.99
N PRO A 657 10.90 83.82 -16.74
CA PRO A 657 10.12 83.95 -15.49
C PRO A 657 9.51 85.36 -15.31
N GLU A 658 8.38 85.48 -14.59
CA GLU A 658 7.72 86.79 -14.31
C GLU A 658 8.48 87.60 -13.24
N ARG A 659 9.17 86.90 -12.34
CA ARG A 659 10.13 87.42 -11.36
C ARG A 659 11.45 86.66 -11.47
N ILE A 660 12.58 87.35 -11.43
CA ILE A 660 13.88 86.73 -11.17
C ILE A 660 14.16 86.89 -9.68
N PHE A 661 14.21 85.77 -8.95
CA PHE A 661 14.37 85.78 -7.49
C PHE A 661 15.75 86.27 -7.06
N VAL A 662 16.81 85.81 -7.74
CA VAL A 662 18.20 86.24 -7.51
C VAL A 662 18.91 86.35 -8.86
N LEU A 663 19.60 87.48 -9.11
CA LEU A 663 20.50 87.65 -10.26
C LEU A 663 21.94 87.91 -9.79
N PRO A 664 22.83 86.89 -9.86
CA PRO A 664 24.15 86.99 -9.26
C PRO A 664 25.05 88.10 -9.79
N ALA A 665 25.98 88.57 -8.95
CA ALA A 665 27.02 89.54 -9.34
C ALA A 665 27.76 89.10 -10.62
N GLY A 666 27.67 89.90 -11.69
CA GLY A 666 28.26 89.60 -13.00
C GLY A 666 27.56 88.50 -13.82
N GLY A 667 26.42 87.98 -13.37
CA GLY A 667 25.63 86.96 -14.06
C GLY A 667 24.62 87.52 -15.07
N ASP A 668 24.13 86.65 -15.95
CA ASP A 668 23.09 86.93 -16.92
C ASP A 668 21.88 85.99 -16.78
N SER A 669 20.70 86.46 -17.19
CA SER A 669 19.45 85.67 -17.14
C SER A 669 18.55 86.00 -18.32
N LEU A 670 17.92 84.96 -18.87
CA LEU A 670 17.12 85.03 -20.09
C LEU A 670 15.62 85.01 -19.75
N VAL A 671 14.90 86.07 -20.11
CA VAL A 671 13.47 86.22 -19.88
C VAL A 671 12.73 86.16 -21.22
N THR A 672 11.83 85.19 -21.38
CA THR A 672 11.05 85.05 -22.61
C THR A 672 9.76 85.86 -22.53
N LEU A 673 9.60 86.84 -23.40
CA LEU A 673 8.32 87.53 -23.60
C LEU A 673 7.43 86.70 -24.52
N THR A 674 6.22 86.38 -24.06
CA THR A 674 5.15 85.73 -24.82
C THR A 674 3.95 86.67 -24.93
N VAL A 675 3.40 86.82 -26.15
CA VAL A 675 2.20 87.64 -26.40
C VAL A 675 0.97 86.75 -26.51
N LEU A 676 0.10 86.78 -25.49
CA LEU A 676 -1.14 86.01 -25.42
C LEU A 676 -2.29 86.76 -26.12
N LEU A 677 -2.56 86.43 -27.39
CA LEU A 677 -3.64 87.04 -28.15
C LEU A 677 -4.95 86.21 -28.05
N PRO A 678 -6.07 86.80 -27.61
CA PRO A 678 -7.38 86.14 -27.70
C PRO A 678 -7.91 86.12 -29.14
N ASP A 679 -8.83 85.18 -29.43
CA ASP A 679 -9.36 84.87 -30.77
C ASP A 679 -10.00 86.04 -31.54
N ASN A 680 -10.21 87.19 -30.90
CA ASN A 680 -10.81 88.40 -31.46
C ASN A 680 -9.84 89.60 -31.56
N ALA A 681 -8.55 89.40 -31.32
CA ALA A 681 -7.53 90.46 -31.39
C ALA A 681 -7.43 91.08 -32.80
N SER A 682 -7.42 92.42 -32.87
CA SER A 682 -7.35 93.16 -34.13
C SER A 682 -5.94 93.18 -34.71
N SER A 683 -5.78 92.73 -35.96
CA SER A 683 -4.51 92.82 -36.70
C SER A 683 -4.00 94.27 -36.80
N GLY A 684 -2.72 94.49 -36.50
CA GLY A 684 -2.09 95.81 -36.51
C GLY A 684 -0.81 95.85 -35.69
N THR A 685 -0.09 96.97 -35.75
CA THR A 685 1.11 97.24 -34.95
C THR A 685 0.78 98.13 -33.76
N TYR A 686 1.30 97.79 -32.58
CA TYR A 686 1.05 98.42 -31.29
C TYR A 686 2.38 98.67 -30.57
N SER A 687 2.47 99.73 -29.77
CA SER A 687 3.69 100.08 -29.03
C SER A 687 3.41 100.59 -27.60
N GLY A 688 4.32 100.31 -26.68
CA GLY A 688 4.29 100.73 -25.27
C GLY A 688 5.66 100.56 -24.61
N THR A 689 5.74 100.56 -23.29
CA THR A 689 7.02 100.47 -22.56
C THR A 689 7.11 99.24 -21.66
N VAL A 690 8.31 98.70 -21.48
CA VAL A 690 8.62 97.63 -20.52
C VAL A 690 9.62 98.18 -19.50
N THR A 691 9.41 97.87 -18.23
CA THR A 691 10.20 98.34 -17.08
C THR A 691 10.71 97.15 -16.27
N ALA A 692 11.94 97.27 -15.76
CA ALA A 692 12.47 96.37 -14.73
C ALA A 692 12.69 97.15 -13.43
N SER A 693 12.26 96.56 -12.31
CA SER A 693 12.29 97.12 -10.95
C SER A 693 12.59 96.01 -9.94
N ALA A 694 13.20 96.34 -8.81
CA ALA A 694 13.10 95.49 -7.63
C ALA A 694 11.65 95.52 -7.13
N ALA A 695 11.14 94.43 -6.56
CA ALA A 695 9.72 94.28 -6.25
C ALA A 695 9.15 95.43 -5.40
N GLY A 696 8.13 96.14 -5.91
CA GLY A 696 7.56 97.33 -5.26
C GLY A 696 8.44 98.60 -5.24
N GLY A 697 9.62 98.58 -5.86
CA GLY A 697 10.57 99.69 -5.96
C GLY A 697 10.36 100.61 -7.18
N ALA A 698 11.23 101.60 -7.34
CA ALA A 698 11.26 102.43 -8.55
C ALA A 698 11.96 101.69 -9.70
N PRO A 699 11.52 101.86 -10.97
CA PRO A 699 12.13 101.17 -12.10
C PRO A 699 13.56 101.65 -12.37
N PHE A 700 14.50 100.72 -12.43
CA PHE A 700 15.91 100.98 -12.71
C PHE A 700 16.25 100.86 -14.21
N ALA A 701 15.40 100.17 -15.00
CA ALA A 701 15.52 100.10 -16.46
C ALA A 701 14.17 100.27 -17.17
N THR A 702 14.18 100.82 -18.40
CA THR A 702 12.96 101.02 -19.22
C THR A 702 13.28 101.02 -20.72
N PHE A 703 12.48 100.32 -21.54
CA PHE A 703 12.58 100.36 -23.01
C PHE A 703 11.20 100.40 -23.70
N THR A 704 11.18 100.61 -25.02
CA THR A 704 9.94 100.63 -25.83
C THR A 704 9.74 99.29 -26.55
N LEU A 705 8.61 98.64 -26.30
CA LEU A 705 8.18 97.40 -26.97
C LEU A 705 7.26 97.74 -28.16
N VAL A 706 7.41 97.02 -29.28
CA VAL A 706 6.56 97.13 -30.47
C VAL A 706 6.13 95.73 -30.91
N VAL A 707 4.82 95.48 -30.97
CA VAL A 707 4.22 94.17 -31.32
C VAL A 707 3.35 94.31 -32.56
N THR A 708 3.41 93.35 -33.49
CA THR A 708 2.56 93.30 -34.69
C THR A 708 1.72 92.02 -34.71
N VAL A 709 0.40 92.18 -34.74
CA VAL A 709 -0.58 91.08 -34.64
C VAL A 709 -1.07 90.63 -36.03
N VAL A 710 -1.03 89.32 -36.27
CA VAL A 710 -1.52 88.61 -37.46
C VAL A 710 -2.34 87.40 -36.97
N GLY A 711 -3.56 87.15 -37.49
CA GLY A 711 -4.59 86.39 -36.75
C GLY A 711 -4.90 84.94 -37.18
N GLY A 712 -5.26 84.10 -36.19
CA GLY A 712 -5.77 82.71 -36.27
C GLY A 712 -5.08 81.77 -35.24
N GLY A 713 -5.69 80.71 -34.68
CA GLY A 713 -7.07 80.16 -34.75
C GLY A 713 -7.17 78.79 -34.02
N ALA A 714 -8.32 78.44 -33.43
CA ALA A 714 -8.40 77.38 -32.39
C ALA A 714 -8.75 75.94 -32.85
N LEU A 715 -8.19 74.93 -32.14
CA LEU A 715 -8.37 73.47 -32.37
C LEU A 715 -8.86 72.74 -31.10
N GLU A 716 -10.04 72.11 -31.17
CA GLU A 716 -10.67 71.35 -30.08
C GLU A 716 -10.61 69.84 -30.33
N VAL A 717 -10.23 69.04 -29.32
CA VAL A 717 -10.10 67.56 -29.39
C VAL A 717 -10.82 66.91 -28.22
N LEU A 718 -12.07 66.50 -28.44
CA LEU A 718 -12.93 65.87 -27.43
C LEU A 718 -12.52 64.38 -27.21
N PRO A 719 -12.27 63.93 -25.97
CA PRO A 719 -12.26 62.51 -25.63
C PRO A 719 -13.70 62.03 -25.36
N ASN A 720 -13.97 60.73 -25.53
CA ASN A 720 -15.24 60.13 -25.12
C ASN A 720 -15.01 58.94 -24.18
N PRO A 721 -15.33 59.05 -22.88
CA PRO A 721 -15.38 57.94 -21.95
C PRO A 721 -16.83 57.50 -21.68
N VAL A 722 -17.30 56.41 -22.31
CA VAL A 722 -18.44 55.62 -21.79
C VAL A 722 -18.21 54.14 -22.14
N TYR A 723 -18.31 53.28 -21.13
CA TYR A 723 -18.35 51.83 -21.29
C TYR A 723 -19.66 51.36 -21.93
N ALA A 724 -19.60 50.87 -23.17
CA ALA A 724 -20.41 49.78 -23.72
C ALA A 724 -19.91 49.44 -25.14
N ASP A 725 -19.73 48.16 -25.43
CA ASP A 725 -19.22 47.58 -26.69
C ASP A 725 -17.78 47.96 -27.11
N ARG A 726 -16.88 46.98 -27.01
CA ARG A 726 -15.44 47.05 -27.35
C ARG A 726 -15.21 47.47 -28.81
N LYS A 727 -15.07 48.77 -29.09
CA LYS A 727 -14.63 49.25 -30.41
C LYS A 727 -13.12 49.00 -30.60
N PRO A 728 -12.69 48.35 -31.69
CA PRO A 728 -11.29 47.96 -31.88
C PRO A 728 -10.36 49.11 -32.33
N TYR A 729 -10.74 50.37 -32.11
CA TYR A 729 -10.05 51.55 -32.62
C TYR A 729 -10.29 52.80 -31.75
N ALA A 730 -9.31 53.72 -31.72
CA ALA A 730 -9.45 55.09 -31.20
C ALA A 730 -9.82 56.07 -32.32
N GLU A 731 -10.51 57.18 -32.01
CA GLU A 731 -10.94 58.19 -32.99
C GLU A 731 -10.56 59.61 -32.56
N PHE A 732 -10.00 60.39 -33.49
CA PHE A 732 -9.50 61.75 -33.29
C PHE A 732 -10.28 62.72 -34.17
N SER A 733 -11.10 63.59 -33.58
CA SER A 733 -11.86 64.60 -34.33
C SER A 733 -11.17 65.97 -34.31
N PHE A 734 -11.30 66.73 -35.41
CA PHE A 734 -10.70 68.06 -35.61
C PHE A 734 -11.55 68.92 -36.56
N ARG A 735 -11.33 70.25 -36.55
CA ARG A 735 -11.90 71.21 -37.51
C ARG A 735 -10.78 72.10 -38.04
N SER A 736 -10.86 72.54 -39.30
CA SER A 736 -9.92 73.51 -39.87
C SER A 736 -10.62 74.45 -40.85
N SER A 737 -10.41 75.75 -40.69
CA SER A 737 -10.82 76.78 -41.66
C SER A 737 -9.80 76.99 -42.80
N MET A 738 -8.66 76.29 -42.76
CA MET A 738 -7.55 76.45 -43.71
C MET A 738 -7.13 75.11 -44.31
N GLY A 739 -6.98 75.10 -45.64
CA GLY A 739 -6.56 73.96 -46.44
C GLY A 739 -5.15 73.45 -46.11
N LEU A 740 -5.06 72.51 -45.17
CA LEU A 740 -3.79 72.04 -44.60
C LEU A 740 -3.77 70.52 -44.41
N GLU A 741 -2.59 69.92 -44.52
CA GLU A 741 -2.38 68.47 -44.30
C GLU A 741 -2.10 68.20 -42.81
N LEU A 742 -2.95 67.37 -42.19
CA LEU A 742 -2.83 66.96 -40.79
C LEU A 742 -2.19 65.58 -40.66
N SER A 743 -1.25 65.45 -39.72
CA SER A 743 -0.67 64.18 -39.28
C SER A 743 -0.70 64.05 -37.75
N ILE A 744 -0.95 62.84 -37.25
CA ILE A 744 -0.93 62.52 -35.82
C ILE A 744 0.11 61.44 -35.58
N ASP A 745 1.16 61.78 -34.84
CA ASP A 745 2.18 60.83 -34.39
C ASP A 745 1.78 60.25 -33.03
N ILE A 746 1.88 58.94 -32.86
CA ILE A 746 1.55 58.23 -31.62
C ILE A 746 2.82 57.61 -31.03
N TYR A 747 3.01 57.74 -29.72
CA TYR A 747 4.18 57.32 -28.96
C TYR A 747 3.81 56.49 -27.73
N THR A 748 4.72 55.66 -27.23
CA THR A 748 4.64 55.08 -25.88
C THR A 748 5.01 56.12 -24.81
N MET A 749 4.79 55.82 -23.52
CA MET A 749 5.31 56.65 -22.42
C MET A 749 6.85 56.75 -22.41
N ALA A 750 7.55 55.73 -22.92
CA ALA A 750 9.01 55.77 -23.15
C ALA A 750 9.42 56.61 -24.39
N LEU A 751 8.50 57.39 -24.96
CA LEU A 751 8.67 58.25 -26.15
C LEU A 751 9.07 57.51 -27.45
N GLU A 752 8.88 56.18 -27.50
CA GLU A 752 9.09 55.40 -28.73
C GLU A 752 7.93 55.61 -29.70
N LYS A 753 8.21 55.87 -30.98
CA LYS A 753 7.17 56.14 -31.98
C LYS A 753 6.48 54.84 -32.44
N VAL A 754 5.16 54.79 -32.25
CA VAL A 754 4.31 53.62 -32.53
C VAL A 754 3.70 53.69 -33.93
N ARG A 755 3.14 54.84 -34.32
CA ARG A 755 2.50 55.04 -35.63
C ARG A 755 2.34 56.50 -36.01
N THR A 756 2.31 56.76 -37.32
CA THR A 756 1.84 58.01 -37.93
C THR A 756 0.47 57.81 -38.59
N LEU A 757 -0.54 58.59 -38.21
CA LEU A 757 -1.79 58.75 -38.97
C LEU A 757 -1.67 59.98 -39.88
N ARG A 758 -2.24 59.93 -41.08
CA ARG A 758 -2.32 61.09 -42.00
C ARG A 758 -3.73 61.22 -42.55
N GLY A 759 -4.24 62.45 -42.60
CA GLY A 759 -5.52 62.74 -43.24
C GLY A 759 -5.47 62.52 -44.76
N PRO A 760 -6.56 62.07 -45.42
CA PRO A 760 -6.62 61.92 -46.88
C PRO A 760 -6.45 63.20 -47.72
N GLY A 761 -6.23 64.37 -47.12
CA GLY A 761 -5.92 65.58 -47.89
C GLY A 761 -5.92 66.89 -47.10
N ILE A 762 -6.18 67.96 -47.85
CA ILE A 762 -6.22 69.37 -47.46
C ILE A 762 -7.68 69.74 -47.12
N TYR A 763 -7.96 70.05 -45.85
CA TYR A 763 -9.32 70.33 -45.36
C TYR A 763 -9.64 71.83 -45.40
N THR A 764 -10.67 72.27 -46.14
CA THR A 764 -10.94 73.71 -46.40
C THR A 764 -12.30 74.22 -45.89
N ASP A 765 -13.03 73.37 -45.18
CA ASP A 765 -14.37 73.63 -44.64
C ASP A 765 -14.35 73.43 -43.12
N GLU A 766 -15.01 74.34 -42.39
CA GLU A 766 -15.06 74.36 -40.91
C GLU A 766 -15.90 73.19 -40.31
N GLU A 767 -16.18 72.16 -41.11
CA GLU A 767 -16.81 70.91 -40.68
C GLU A 767 -15.87 70.06 -39.83
N MET A 768 -16.46 69.16 -39.05
CA MET A 768 -15.74 68.25 -38.17
C MET A 768 -15.30 67.00 -38.95
N HIS A 769 -13.99 66.85 -39.07
CA HIS A 769 -13.33 65.71 -39.71
C HIS A 769 -12.78 64.77 -38.62
N SER A 770 -12.69 63.46 -38.89
CA SER A 770 -12.10 62.50 -37.95
C SER A 770 -11.07 61.55 -38.59
N LEU A 771 -10.13 61.08 -37.76
CA LEU A 771 -9.08 60.13 -38.07
C LEU A 771 -9.15 58.97 -37.07
N THR A 772 -9.15 57.72 -37.54
CA THR A 772 -9.24 56.54 -36.67
C THR A 772 -7.93 55.74 -36.63
N TRP A 773 -7.55 55.26 -35.45
CA TRP A 773 -6.42 54.34 -35.22
C TRP A 773 -6.92 52.98 -34.75
N ASP A 774 -6.69 51.95 -35.57
CA ASP A 774 -7.00 50.53 -35.34
C ASP A 774 -6.22 49.82 -34.21
N LEU A 775 -5.53 50.58 -33.36
CA LEU A 775 -4.65 50.10 -32.27
C LEU A 775 -3.50 49.18 -32.76
N ALA A 776 -3.03 49.36 -33.99
CA ALA A 776 -1.84 48.68 -34.51
C ALA A 776 -0.66 49.64 -34.76
N ASN A 777 0.57 49.16 -34.63
CA ASN A 777 1.78 49.92 -34.97
C ASN A 777 1.97 50.09 -36.50
N GLU A 778 3.06 50.73 -36.93
CA GLU A 778 3.38 50.94 -38.35
C GLU A 778 3.55 49.64 -39.18
N SER A 779 3.75 48.47 -38.56
CA SER A 779 3.77 47.17 -39.26
C SER A 779 2.40 46.46 -39.31
N GLY A 780 1.34 47.09 -38.79
CA GLY A 780 -0.03 46.54 -38.78
C GLY A 780 -0.27 45.49 -37.69
N ARG A 781 0.66 45.32 -36.74
CA ARG A 781 0.49 44.43 -35.59
C ARG A 781 -0.15 45.20 -34.43
N ARG A 782 -1.16 44.62 -33.78
CA ARG A 782 -1.80 45.22 -32.59
C ARG A 782 -0.77 45.54 -31.50
N VAL A 783 -0.93 46.70 -30.88
CA VAL A 783 -0.12 47.13 -29.74
C VAL A 783 -0.65 46.51 -28.45
N ALA A 784 0.20 46.45 -27.42
CA ALA A 784 -0.20 45.98 -26.09
C ALA A 784 -1.04 47.03 -25.36
N SER A 785 -1.83 46.59 -24.39
CA SER A 785 -2.51 47.44 -23.42
C SER A 785 -1.48 48.32 -22.68
N GLY A 786 -1.82 49.59 -22.44
CA GLY A 786 -0.92 50.56 -21.82
C GLY A 786 -1.25 52.02 -22.18
N VAL A 787 -0.39 52.95 -21.72
CA VAL A 787 -0.55 54.39 -21.92
C VAL A 787 0.28 54.88 -23.12
N TYR A 788 -0.34 55.72 -23.95
CA TYR A 788 0.20 56.24 -25.20
C TYR A 788 -0.02 57.76 -25.33
N VAL A 789 0.85 58.44 -26.07
CA VAL A 789 0.78 59.89 -26.30
C VAL A 789 0.57 60.19 -27.79
N ALA A 790 -0.52 60.88 -28.12
CA ALA A 790 -0.82 61.35 -29.47
C ALA A 790 -0.39 62.81 -29.66
N VAL A 791 0.28 63.11 -30.78
CA VAL A 791 0.88 64.40 -31.09
C VAL A 791 0.42 64.86 -32.47
N ALA A 792 -0.42 65.88 -32.52
CA ALA A 792 -0.93 66.45 -33.77
C ALA A 792 0.07 67.47 -34.35
N ARG A 793 0.47 67.27 -35.60
CA ARG A 793 1.33 68.16 -36.40
C ARG A 793 0.64 68.55 -37.69
N MET A 794 0.87 69.78 -38.13
CA MET A 794 0.32 70.34 -39.36
C MET A 794 1.43 70.82 -40.26
N ALA A 795 1.37 70.44 -41.55
CA ALA A 795 2.30 70.93 -42.55
C ALA A 795 1.76 72.24 -43.16
N THR A 796 2.51 73.32 -43.01
CA THR A 796 2.29 74.59 -43.72
C THR A 796 3.39 74.79 -44.78
N PRO A 797 3.22 75.70 -45.76
CA PRO A 797 4.26 76.00 -46.75
C PRO A 797 5.58 76.51 -46.15
N GLU A 798 5.56 76.98 -44.91
CA GLU A 798 6.69 77.60 -44.20
C GLU A 798 7.36 76.64 -43.19
N GLY A 799 6.74 75.50 -42.89
CA GLY A 799 7.26 74.50 -41.96
C GLY A 799 6.18 73.60 -41.36
N THR A 800 6.59 72.57 -40.61
CA THR A 800 5.66 71.76 -39.81
C THR A 800 5.53 72.33 -38.40
N THR A 801 4.33 72.76 -38.04
CA THR A 801 4.03 73.33 -36.72
C THR A 801 3.35 72.27 -35.84
N LEU A 802 3.78 72.18 -34.58
CA LEU A 802 3.15 71.34 -33.57
C LEU A 802 1.85 72.02 -33.12
N LEU A 803 0.72 71.31 -33.17
CA LEU A 803 -0.58 71.89 -32.76
C LEU A 803 -0.97 71.51 -31.33
N ARG A 804 -0.84 70.23 -30.95
CA ARG A 804 -1.22 69.76 -29.60
C ARG A 804 -0.63 68.37 -29.28
N LYS A 805 -0.50 68.05 -27.99
CA LYS A 805 -0.22 66.70 -27.45
C LYS A 805 -1.40 66.25 -26.56
N LYS A 806 -1.66 64.95 -26.45
CA LYS A 806 -2.68 64.38 -25.56
C LYS A 806 -2.34 62.93 -25.15
N ILE A 807 -2.61 62.57 -23.89
CA ILE A 807 -2.40 61.21 -23.34
C ILE A 807 -3.67 60.36 -23.58
N MET A 808 -3.49 59.06 -23.77
CA MET A 808 -4.54 58.05 -23.99
C MET A 808 -4.19 56.74 -23.28
N VAL A 809 -5.18 56.04 -22.75
CA VAL A 809 -5.04 54.67 -22.23
C VAL A 809 -5.68 53.70 -23.23
N VAL A 810 -5.01 52.58 -23.49
CA VAL A 810 -5.48 51.49 -24.36
C VAL A 810 -5.56 50.23 -23.50
N HIS A 811 -6.72 49.57 -23.48
CA HIS A 811 -6.93 48.28 -22.82
C HIS A 811 -7.01 47.15 -23.86
#